data_AF-A0A7C4YFJ7-F1
#
_entry.id   AF-A0A7C4YFJ7-F1
#
_cell.length_a   1.000
_cell.length_b   1.000
_cell.length_c   1.000
_cell.angle_alpha   90.00
_cell.angle_beta   90.00
_cell.angle_gamma   90.00
#
_symmetry.space_group_name_H-M   'P 1'
#
loop_
_entity.id
_entity.type
_entity.pdbx_description
1 polymer ?
#
loop_
_entity_poly.entity_id
_entity_poly.type
_entity_poly.pdbx_seq_one_letter_code
_entity_poly.pdbx_strand_id
1 'polypeptide(L)'
;MSRSQPSWVRMLAVAGVLAAFSAVGYFVLRPKPEPHSQGESRSIEDPRLAYGGPYQNIHPDVKYVGDEACALCHDQQTESFRRHPMGRSLFPMGSAPLRPPIDEKHRNPFSALARSFRIEQNGGRTVHHEFRGRASDAPIYDFPMEVKYAIGSGTHAQSYLWEKEGYLLQTPISWYAQKGIWDVSPGWLDVGGGRSVDGRCLFCDSNRVEPMAGYANRFAEPVFRGHTIGCERCHGPGEKHVAYWNGQAAPGQSEEYTIVNPRKLPWRQREAVCRQCHSEGETRFVKRGRELFDYRPGLPLEDFWCIVVRSEGEEEFKVVNHVEQLERSRCFQQSRDDNKLGCISCHDPHVKPAESQRVAHYRTSCLKCHESKPCHVPVAERTLKQPDDSCVACHMPRETTQEIPHISGTDHRIMRRPTSLAGHPDDAHMPPGVLPVRLLHRSPGSTLTAEDRRDLGVALAELLSLNKLHARYAENALQLLDESLQTAGDDVAAWEMKGSVLARLGKTDQALAAYREALKLRPNSENSIQAAALLSMQLKRTDDAIELWQKHRGLNPYRSLSTASLSFLLAGKGKWREAKEAADHWLQWEPGSVEGRRVRILCLLRLGERAEAAREFAILQELQPANLLEIQNWWRIETQPMDGPKAGAKR
;
A
#
# COMPACT_ATOMS: atom_id res chain seq x y z
N MET A 1 21.99 -10.27 68.04
CA MET A 1 22.12 -10.71 66.64
C MET A 1 21.28 -9.80 65.76
N SER A 2 21.89 -8.78 65.18
CA SER A 2 21.26 -7.88 64.21
C SER A 2 22.33 -7.57 63.17
N ARG A 3 22.25 -8.21 62.00
CA ARG A 3 23.12 -7.89 60.86
C ARG A 3 22.40 -6.83 60.05
N SER A 4 22.85 -5.58 60.21
CA SER A 4 22.48 -4.45 59.36
C SER A 4 22.87 -4.77 57.91
N GLN A 5 21.90 -4.71 56.99
CA GLN A 5 22.18 -4.86 55.57
C GLN A 5 23.03 -3.69 55.04
N PRO A 6 23.95 -3.95 54.10
CA PRO A 6 24.89 -2.94 53.60
C PRO A 6 24.20 -1.86 52.76
N SER A 7 24.66 -0.62 52.92
CA SER A 7 24.09 0.62 52.38
C SER A 7 23.89 0.65 50.85
N TRP A 8 24.64 -0.16 50.09
CA TRP A 8 24.53 -0.22 48.64
C TRP A 8 23.21 -0.87 48.16
N VAL A 9 22.61 -1.77 48.96
CA VAL A 9 21.31 -2.39 48.63
C VAL A 9 20.18 -1.37 48.70
N ARG A 10 20.26 -0.39 49.62
CA ARG A 10 19.32 0.74 49.68
C ARG A 10 19.51 1.73 48.53
N MET A 11 20.75 1.95 48.07
CA MET A 11 21.02 2.79 46.89
C MET A 11 20.48 2.18 45.59
N LEU A 12 20.61 0.86 45.41
CA LEU A 12 20.04 0.18 44.23
C LEU A 12 18.51 0.17 44.23
N ALA A 13 17.88 0.04 45.41
CA ALA A 13 16.42 0.13 45.52
C ALA A 13 15.89 1.54 45.19
N VAL A 14 16.57 2.59 45.63
CA VAL A 14 16.19 3.99 45.33
C VAL A 14 16.47 4.34 43.86
N ALA A 15 17.56 3.86 43.27
CA ALA A 15 17.85 4.03 41.85
C ALA A 15 16.86 3.28 40.95
N GLY A 16 16.44 2.07 41.34
CA GLY A 16 15.42 1.29 40.64
C GLY A 16 14.03 1.93 40.67
N VAL A 17 13.66 2.55 41.80
CA VAL A 17 12.39 3.27 41.94
C VAL A 17 12.41 4.59 41.15
N LEU A 18 13.52 5.34 41.16
CA LEU A 18 13.65 6.57 40.36
C LEU A 18 13.68 6.28 38.85
N ALA A 19 14.31 5.20 38.40
CA ALA A 19 14.27 4.75 37.01
C ALA A 19 12.85 4.30 36.60
N ALA A 20 12.10 3.64 37.48
CA ALA A 20 10.71 3.25 37.24
C ALA A 20 9.77 4.46 37.16
N PHE A 21 9.92 5.46 38.03
CA PHE A 21 9.14 6.70 37.95
C PHE A 21 9.52 7.56 36.73
N SER A 22 10.77 7.51 36.28
CA SER A 22 11.22 8.20 35.06
C SER A 22 10.70 7.51 33.79
N ALA A 23 10.65 6.18 33.77
CA ALA A 23 10.07 5.40 32.67
C ALA A 23 8.55 5.55 32.62
N VAL A 24 7.85 5.49 33.76
CA VAL A 24 6.40 5.74 33.82
C VAL A 24 6.08 7.20 33.48
N GLY A 25 6.90 8.16 33.92
CA GLY A 25 6.81 9.56 33.51
C GLY A 25 7.01 9.75 32.01
N TYR A 26 7.96 9.05 31.38
CA TYR A 26 8.18 9.09 29.93
C TYR A 26 7.03 8.47 29.13
N PHE A 27 6.38 7.41 29.63
CA PHE A 27 5.22 6.79 28.98
C PHE A 27 3.89 7.53 29.23
N VAL A 28 3.73 8.21 30.36
CA VAL A 28 2.53 8.98 30.70
C VAL A 28 2.58 10.41 30.16
N LEU A 29 3.77 11.01 30.06
CA LEU A 29 3.99 12.36 29.50
C LEU A 29 4.44 12.36 28.05
N ARG A 30 4.51 11.19 27.38
CA ARG A 30 4.60 11.17 25.91
C ARG A 30 3.35 11.90 25.43
N PRO A 31 3.46 13.05 24.76
CA PRO A 31 2.29 13.61 24.09
C PRO A 31 1.76 12.49 23.20
N LYS A 32 0.51 12.07 23.43
CA LYS A 32 -0.18 11.29 22.41
C LYS A 32 0.01 12.10 21.13
N PRO A 33 0.49 11.50 20.03
CA PRO A 33 0.37 12.19 18.75
C PRO A 33 -1.12 12.48 18.63
N GLU A 34 -1.50 13.75 18.77
CA GLU A 34 -2.87 14.11 18.49
C GLU A 34 -3.08 13.71 17.03
N PRO A 35 -4.11 12.90 16.70
CA PRO A 35 -4.56 12.87 15.33
C PRO A 35 -4.86 14.33 15.01
N HIS A 36 -4.06 14.95 14.14
CA HIS A 36 -4.29 16.33 13.77
C HIS A 36 -5.64 16.37 13.07
N SER A 37 -6.67 16.72 13.85
CA SER A 37 -7.95 17.15 13.36
C SER A 37 -7.76 18.49 12.68
N GLN A 38 -8.18 18.56 11.42
CA GLN A 38 -8.70 19.76 10.78
C GLN A 38 -7.74 20.96 10.80
N GLY A 39 -6.73 20.88 9.95
CA GLY A 39 -5.87 22.01 9.62
C GLY A 39 -5.51 22.07 8.14
N GLU A 40 -6.41 21.65 7.23
CA GLU A 40 -6.14 21.74 5.79
C GLU A 40 -7.33 22.34 5.01
N SER A 41 -7.06 23.54 4.47
CA SER A 41 -7.71 24.23 3.37
C SER A 41 -9.07 24.91 3.59
N ARG A 42 -9.24 26.07 2.93
CA ARG A 42 -10.49 26.83 2.78
C ARG A 42 -11.68 25.89 2.62
N SER A 43 -12.73 26.07 3.42
CA SER A 43 -13.91 25.20 3.58
C SER A 43 -14.40 24.54 2.28
N ILE A 44 -13.82 23.40 1.93
CA ILE A 44 -14.40 22.52 0.91
C ILE A 44 -15.60 21.87 1.58
N GLU A 45 -16.79 22.15 1.06
CA GLU A 45 -18.04 21.58 1.57
C GLU A 45 -17.91 20.06 1.71
N ASP A 46 -18.27 19.52 2.88
CA ASP A 46 -18.28 18.08 3.13
C ASP A 46 -19.52 17.49 2.42
N PRO A 47 -19.36 16.59 1.43
CA PRO A 47 -20.48 16.04 0.67
C PRO A 47 -21.46 15.28 1.56
N ARG A 48 -21.00 14.78 2.72
CA ARG A 48 -21.84 14.11 3.71
C ARG A 48 -22.82 15.05 4.41
N LEU A 49 -22.53 16.35 4.44
CA LEU A 49 -23.40 17.38 5.01
C LEU A 49 -24.33 17.99 3.94
N ALA A 50 -23.85 18.09 2.71
CA ALA A 50 -24.56 18.71 1.59
C ALA A 50 -25.56 17.78 0.90
N TYR A 51 -25.37 16.46 1.00
CA TYR A 51 -26.16 15.50 0.25
C TYR A 51 -27.61 15.40 0.77
N GLY A 52 -28.56 15.86 -0.05
CA GLY A 52 -30.00 15.85 0.26
C GLY A 52 -30.70 14.49 0.10
N GLY A 53 -29.97 13.38 0.07
CA GLY A 53 -30.58 12.06 0.02
C GLY A 53 -31.11 11.58 1.37
N PRO A 54 -31.89 10.49 1.40
CA PRO A 54 -32.69 10.16 2.58
C PRO A 54 -31.89 9.46 3.69
N TYR A 55 -30.74 8.85 3.37
CA TYR A 55 -29.98 8.03 4.31
C TYR A 55 -29.33 8.86 5.42
N GLN A 56 -29.68 8.55 6.66
CA GLN A 56 -29.28 9.31 7.83
C GLN A 56 -27.90 8.91 8.36
N ASN A 57 -27.40 7.73 7.97
CA ASN A 57 -26.12 7.18 8.42
C ASN A 57 -24.92 7.68 7.60
N ILE A 58 -25.15 8.45 6.55
CA ILE A 58 -24.09 9.09 5.78
C ILE A 58 -23.53 10.33 6.48
N HIS A 59 -24.23 10.89 7.47
CA HIS A 59 -23.82 12.13 8.15
C HIS A 59 -22.56 11.90 9.02
N PRO A 60 -21.50 12.75 8.94
CA PRO A 60 -20.18 12.49 9.54
C PRO A 60 -20.21 12.11 11.02
N ASP A 61 -21.14 12.66 11.80
CA ASP A 61 -21.27 12.36 13.23
C ASP A 61 -21.76 10.95 13.56
N VAL A 62 -22.38 10.24 12.60
CA VAL A 62 -22.88 8.87 12.84
C VAL A 62 -21.71 7.91 12.96
N LYS A 63 -21.71 7.16 14.07
CA LYS A 63 -20.62 6.28 14.46
C LYS A 63 -20.76 4.88 13.89
N TYR A 64 -19.61 4.25 13.75
CA TYR A 64 -19.50 2.85 13.42
C TYR A 64 -19.63 2.01 14.69
N VAL A 65 -20.38 0.91 14.61
CA VAL A 65 -20.69 0.04 15.76
C VAL A 65 -19.90 -1.27 15.76
N GLY A 66 -19.23 -1.60 14.65
CA GLY A 66 -18.49 -2.86 14.50
C GLY A 66 -19.37 -4.03 14.05
N ASP A 67 -18.74 -5.04 13.46
CA ASP A 67 -19.42 -6.19 12.88
C ASP A 67 -20.10 -7.08 13.94
N GLU A 68 -19.60 -7.06 15.17
CA GLU A 68 -20.18 -7.76 16.31
C GLU A 68 -21.58 -7.27 16.65
N ALA A 69 -21.85 -5.97 16.50
CA ALA A 69 -23.18 -5.41 16.74
C ALA A 69 -24.18 -5.91 15.68
N CYS A 70 -23.74 -6.03 14.43
CA CYS A 70 -24.56 -6.58 13.34
C CYS A 70 -24.91 -8.06 13.59
N ALA A 71 -23.95 -8.84 14.13
CA ALA A 71 -24.12 -10.27 14.38
C ALA A 71 -25.18 -10.61 15.43
N LEU A 72 -25.57 -9.66 16.29
CA LEU A 72 -26.62 -9.87 17.30
C LEU A 72 -28.02 -10.08 16.67
N CYS A 73 -28.27 -9.46 15.51
CA CYS A 73 -29.55 -9.55 14.79
C CYS A 73 -29.44 -10.27 13.44
N HIS A 74 -28.23 -10.36 12.88
CA HIS A 74 -27.94 -10.92 11.55
C HIS A 74 -26.91 -12.05 11.62
N ASP A 75 -27.12 -13.01 12.52
CA ASP A 75 -26.22 -14.13 12.78
C ASP A 75 -25.94 -14.97 11.51
N GLN A 76 -26.97 -15.28 10.72
CA GLN A 76 -26.83 -16.08 9.49
C GLN A 76 -26.00 -15.37 8.42
N GLN A 77 -26.27 -14.08 8.18
CA GLN A 77 -25.54 -13.30 7.18
C GLN A 77 -24.09 -13.07 7.60
N THR A 78 -23.86 -12.79 8.88
CA THR A 78 -22.49 -12.60 9.40
C THR A 78 -21.68 -13.90 9.33
N GLU A 79 -22.28 -15.04 9.66
CA GLU A 79 -21.60 -16.34 9.56
C GLU A 79 -21.29 -16.73 8.11
N SER A 80 -22.21 -16.49 7.17
CA SER A 80 -21.94 -16.74 5.75
C SER A 80 -20.84 -15.81 5.22
N PHE A 81 -20.88 -14.54 5.60
CA PHE A 81 -19.94 -13.53 5.13
C PHE A 81 -18.52 -13.74 5.69
N ARG A 82 -18.37 -14.22 6.93
CA ARG A 82 -17.06 -14.64 7.49
C ARG A 82 -16.35 -15.72 6.66
N ARG A 83 -17.10 -16.50 5.88
CA ARG A 83 -16.55 -17.51 4.95
C ARG A 83 -16.31 -16.95 3.56
N HIS A 84 -16.87 -15.78 3.25
CA HIS A 84 -16.66 -15.07 2.00
C HIS A 84 -15.22 -14.52 1.92
N PRO A 85 -14.59 -14.43 0.73
CA PRO A 85 -13.26 -13.85 0.57
C PRO A 85 -13.10 -12.44 1.15
N MET A 86 -14.13 -11.61 1.07
CA MET A 86 -14.14 -10.27 1.70
C MET A 86 -14.08 -10.34 3.23
N GLY A 87 -14.87 -11.22 3.86
CA GLY A 87 -14.82 -11.48 5.30
C GLY A 87 -13.58 -12.27 5.76
N ARG A 88 -12.57 -12.43 4.89
CA ARG A 88 -11.28 -13.08 5.15
C ARG A 88 -10.10 -12.27 4.63
N SER A 89 -10.33 -11.03 4.19
CA SER A 89 -9.35 -10.22 3.47
C SER A 89 -8.13 -9.85 4.30
N LEU A 90 -8.26 -9.76 5.62
CA LEU A 90 -7.15 -9.53 6.54
C LEU A 90 -7.45 -10.13 7.90
N PHE A 91 -6.46 -10.71 8.55
CA PHE A 91 -6.62 -11.27 9.88
C PHE A 91 -5.31 -11.22 10.68
N PRO A 92 -5.39 -11.06 12.02
CA PRO A 92 -4.23 -11.22 12.87
C PRO A 92 -3.82 -12.69 12.91
N MET A 93 -2.52 -12.96 13.03
CA MET A 93 -1.99 -14.33 12.94
C MET A 93 -2.59 -15.29 13.99
N GLY A 94 -2.94 -14.76 15.17
CA GLY A 94 -3.58 -15.55 16.23
C GLY A 94 -4.96 -16.11 15.86
N SER A 95 -5.68 -15.45 14.96
CA SER A 95 -7.02 -15.86 14.51
C SER A 95 -7.05 -16.23 13.02
N ALA A 96 -5.89 -16.55 12.43
CA ALA A 96 -5.78 -16.84 11.01
C ALA A 96 -6.61 -18.08 10.61
N PRO A 97 -7.57 -17.96 9.68
CA PRO A 97 -8.41 -19.08 9.27
C PRO A 97 -7.67 -20.05 8.35
N LEU A 98 -6.61 -19.58 7.69
CA LEU A 98 -5.72 -20.41 6.87
C LEU A 98 -4.34 -20.43 7.49
N ARG A 99 -3.77 -21.62 7.64
CA ARG A 99 -2.38 -21.84 8.04
C ARG A 99 -1.70 -22.69 6.97
N PRO A 100 -0.99 -22.06 6.02
CA PRO A 100 -0.32 -22.84 5.00
C PRO A 100 0.75 -23.76 5.60
N PRO A 101 0.98 -24.94 4.99
CA PRO A 101 2.02 -25.86 5.43
C PRO A 101 3.41 -25.22 5.28
N ILE A 102 4.32 -25.53 6.21
CA ILE A 102 5.68 -24.96 6.28
C ILE A 102 6.78 -26.00 6.05
N ASP A 103 6.47 -27.08 5.34
CA ASP A 103 7.42 -28.15 5.02
C ASP A 103 8.18 -27.91 3.70
N GLU A 104 9.18 -28.74 3.43
CA GLU A 104 10.04 -28.64 2.25
C GLU A 104 9.27 -28.78 0.92
N LYS A 105 8.20 -29.59 0.89
CA LYS A 105 7.38 -29.80 -0.32
C LYS A 105 6.73 -28.49 -0.78
N HIS A 106 6.47 -27.57 0.15
CA HIS A 106 5.86 -26.28 -0.14
C HIS A 106 6.89 -25.14 -0.23
N ARG A 107 8.18 -25.48 -0.43
CA ARG A 107 9.33 -24.55 -0.54
C ARG A 107 9.62 -23.78 0.74
N ASN A 108 9.72 -24.46 1.89
CA ASN A 108 10.28 -23.89 3.10
C ASN A 108 11.42 -24.77 3.64
N PRO A 109 12.68 -24.27 3.74
CA PRO A 109 13.16 -22.97 3.29
C PRO A 109 13.22 -22.85 1.76
N PHE A 110 13.45 -21.64 1.23
CA PHE A 110 13.69 -21.40 -0.19
C PHE A 110 14.72 -20.30 -0.42
N SER A 111 15.30 -20.26 -1.62
CA SER A 111 16.24 -19.21 -2.03
C SER A 111 15.72 -18.47 -3.26
N ALA A 112 15.90 -17.15 -3.27
CA ALA A 112 15.54 -16.25 -4.36
C ALA A 112 16.30 -14.93 -4.21
N LEU A 113 16.51 -14.19 -5.32
CA LEU A 113 17.20 -12.89 -5.29
C LEU A 113 18.57 -12.92 -4.58
N ALA A 114 19.33 -14.01 -4.76
CA ALA A 114 20.59 -14.26 -4.04
C ALA A 114 20.48 -14.25 -2.49
N ARG A 115 19.29 -14.43 -1.94
CA ARG A 115 18.98 -14.53 -0.50
C ARG A 115 18.31 -15.87 -0.19
N SER A 116 18.23 -16.21 1.08
CA SER A 116 17.50 -17.38 1.57
C SER A 116 16.41 -16.94 2.55
N PHE A 117 15.30 -17.64 2.51
CA PHE A 117 14.09 -17.33 3.26
C PHE A 117 13.60 -18.58 3.97
N ARG A 118 13.11 -18.41 5.20
CA ARG A 118 12.41 -19.47 5.93
C ARG A 118 11.24 -18.93 6.73
N ILE A 119 10.26 -19.78 6.94
CA ILE A 119 9.10 -19.54 7.80
C ILE A 119 9.25 -20.46 9.01
N GLU A 120 9.12 -19.87 10.20
CA GLU A 120 9.18 -20.58 11.47
C GLU A 120 7.87 -20.34 12.25
N GLN A 121 7.36 -21.38 12.91
CA GLN A 121 6.19 -21.29 13.77
C GLN A 121 6.52 -21.81 15.16
N ASN A 122 6.54 -20.90 16.14
CA ASN A 122 6.91 -21.21 17.53
C ASN A 122 5.84 -20.70 18.50
N GLY A 123 5.19 -21.62 19.23
CA GLY A 123 4.25 -21.25 20.30
C GLY A 123 3.12 -20.32 19.84
N GLY A 124 2.58 -20.54 18.62
CA GLY A 124 1.51 -19.73 18.04
C GLY A 124 1.96 -18.42 17.36
N ARG A 125 3.26 -18.13 17.36
CA ARG A 125 3.85 -17.01 16.60
C ARG A 125 4.43 -17.49 15.29
N THR A 126 4.27 -16.70 14.24
CA THR A 126 4.89 -16.93 12.94
C THR A 126 6.00 -15.92 12.75
N VAL A 127 7.21 -16.39 12.45
CA VAL A 127 8.37 -15.54 12.17
C VAL A 127 8.85 -15.85 10.76
N HIS A 128 8.97 -14.80 9.96
CA HIS A 128 9.59 -14.84 8.65
C HIS A 128 11.05 -14.46 8.80
N HIS A 129 11.93 -15.24 8.19
CA HIS A 129 13.37 -15.00 8.25
C HIS A 129 13.90 -14.73 6.85
N GLU A 130 14.65 -13.64 6.71
CA GLU A 130 15.61 -13.46 5.64
C GLU A 130 17.00 -13.77 6.20
N PHE A 131 17.71 -14.72 5.60
CA PHE A 131 19.00 -15.15 6.12
C PHE A 131 19.98 -15.49 5.00
N ARG A 132 21.26 -15.55 5.36
CA ARG A 132 22.33 -16.04 4.49
C ARG A 132 23.17 -17.03 5.27
N GLY A 133 23.20 -18.28 4.85
CA GLY A 133 24.02 -19.34 5.48
C GLY A 133 25.52 -19.20 5.20
N ARG A 134 26.37 -19.66 6.12
CA ARG A 134 27.76 -20.05 5.82
C ARG A 134 27.82 -21.50 5.34
N ALA A 135 28.94 -21.90 4.74
CA ALA A 135 29.25 -23.31 4.52
C ALA A 135 29.50 -24.10 5.83
N SER A 136 29.58 -23.42 7.00
CA SER A 136 29.95 -23.96 8.31
C SER A 136 28.81 -23.94 9.35
N ASP A 137 27.57 -24.20 8.92
CA ASP A 137 26.33 -24.34 9.72
C ASP A 137 25.75 -23.08 10.42
N ALA A 138 26.54 -22.04 10.75
CA ALA A 138 26.00 -20.78 11.30
C ALA A 138 25.66 -19.75 10.20
N PRO A 139 24.51 -19.04 10.24
CA PRO A 139 24.21 -18.01 9.25
C PRO A 139 25.09 -16.76 9.42
N ILE A 140 25.51 -16.17 8.31
CA ILE A 140 26.21 -14.88 8.23
C ILE A 140 25.34 -13.78 8.86
N TYR A 141 24.04 -13.81 8.55
CA TYR A 141 23.01 -13.06 9.23
C TYR A 141 21.69 -13.83 9.17
N ASP A 142 20.83 -13.52 10.13
CA ASP A 142 19.46 -13.99 10.21
C ASP A 142 18.59 -12.82 10.69
N PHE A 143 17.71 -12.33 9.83
CA PHE A 143 16.84 -11.18 10.08
C PHE A 143 15.41 -11.68 10.35
N PRO A 144 14.97 -11.75 11.63
CA PRO A 144 13.63 -12.20 11.97
C PRO A 144 12.61 -11.08 11.85
N MET A 145 11.47 -11.39 11.25
CA MET A 145 10.29 -10.54 11.12
C MET A 145 9.11 -11.27 11.75
N GLU A 146 8.71 -10.86 12.96
CA GLU A 146 7.52 -11.44 13.60
C GLU A 146 6.26 -10.96 12.89
N VAL A 147 5.57 -11.88 12.21
CA VAL A 147 4.37 -11.59 11.46
C VAL A 147 3.21 -11.36 12.41
N LYS A 148 2.54 -10.21 12.26
CA LYS A 148 1.37 -9.83 13.07
C LYS A 148 0.05 -10.05 12.32
N TYR A 149 0.04 -9.83 11.01
CA TYR A 149 -1.16 -9.94 10.19
C TYR A 149 -0.86 -10.64 8.87
N ALA A 150 -1.87 -11.30 8.32
CA ALA A 150 -1.87 -11.71 6.92
C ALA A 150 -2.94 -10.92 6.16
N ILE A 151 -2.60 -10.54 4.93
CA ILE A 151 -3.45 -9.81 3.99
C ILE A 151 -3.70 -10.69 2.76
N GLY A 152 -4.94 -10.69 2.29
CA GLY A 152 -5.45 -11.59 1.26
C GLY A 152 -6.24 -12.78 1.82
N SER A 153 -7.38 -13.07 1.19
CA SER A 153 -8.32 -14.13 1.62
C SER A 153 -7.74 -15.56 1.64
N GLY A 154 -6.59 -15.76 1.01
CA GLY A 154 -6.02 -17.09 0.76
C GLY A 154 -6.65 -17.82 -0.42
N THR A 155 -7.57 -17.18 -1.16
CA THR A 155 -8.13 -17.75 -2.40
C THR A 155 -7.09 -17.81 -3.52
N HIS A 156 -6.21 -16.82 -3.60
CA HIS A 156 -5.15 -16.72 -4.61
C HIS A 156 -3.77 -16.68 -3.97
N ALA A 157 -3.56 -15.70 -3.10
CA ALA A 157 -2.32 -15.53 -2.37
C ALA A 157 -2.58 -14.91 -0.98
N GLN A 158 -1.57 -14.98 -0.11
CA GLN A 158 -1.49 -14.24 1.14
C GLN A 158 -0.12 -13.58 1.24
N SER A 159 -0.13 -12.30 1.57
CA SER A 159 1.06 -11.56 1.97
C SER A 159 1.01 -11.31 3.47
N TYR A 160 2.17 -11.01 4.04
CA TYR A 160 2.31 -10.99 5.50
C TYR A 160 2.92 -9.68 5.94
N LEU A 161 2.37 -9.17 7.06
CA LEU A 161 2.66 -7.86 7.59
C LEU A 161 3.27 -8.02 8.98
N TRP A 162 4.33 -7.26 9.22
CA TRP A 162 4.86 -7.05 10.56
C TRP A 162 4.72 -5.58 10.93
N GLU A 163 4.61 -5.34 12.23
CA GLU A 163 4.30 -4.03 12.79
C GLU A 163 5.32 -3.69 13.87
N LYS A 164 5.74 -2.42 13.88
CA LYS A 164 6.62 -1.89 14.90
C LYS A 164 6.29 -0.42 15.16
N GLU A 165 5.89 -0.08 16.38
CA GLU A 165 5.58 1.30 16.83
C GLU A 165 4.57 2.04 15.93
N GLY A 166 3.57 1.29 15.42
CA GLY A 166 2.54 1.78 14.52
C GLY A 166 2.94 1.82 13.05
N TYR A 167 4.18 1.45 12.70
CA TYR A 167 4.62 1.34 11.31
C TYR A 167 4.35 -0.05 10.77
N LEU A 168 3.72 -0.11 9.59
CA LEU A 168 3.38 -1.37 8.95
C LEU A 168 4.27 -1.64 7.75
N LEU A 169 4.83 -2.85 7.71
CA LEU A 169 5.75 -3.30 6.69
C LEU A 169 5.31 -4.68 6.20
N GLN A 170 5.42 -4.92 4.89
CA GLN A 170 5.21 -6.22 4.28
C GLN A 170 6.53 -7.00 4.29
N THR A 171 6.49 -8.26 4.71
CA THR A 171 7.64 -9.18 4.63
C THR A 171 7.92 -9.61 3.19
N PRO A 172 9.13 -10.08 2.84
CA PRO A 172 9.46 -10.56 1.50
C PRO A 172 8.78 -11.87 1.10
N ILE A 173 8.03 -12.52 1.99
CA ILE A 173 7.52 -13.88 1.80
C ILE A 173 5.99 -13.82 1.64
N SER A 174 5.48 -14.51 0.61
CA SER A 174 4.05 -14.69 0.36
C SER A 174 3.71 -16.16 0.12
N TRP A 175 2.47 -16.54 0.45
CA TRP A 175 1.89 -17.84 0.12
C TRP A 175 1.07 -17.75 -1.16
N TYR A 176 1.32 -18.65 -2.13
CA TYR A 176 0.59 -18.72 -3.40
C TYR A 176 -0.30 -19.96 -3.42
N ALA A 177 -1.57 -19.81 -3.03
CA ALA A 177 -2.50 -20.92 -2.79
C ALA A 177 -2.76 -21.79 -4.02
N GLN A 178 -2.82 -21.20 -5.22
CA GLN A 178 -3.05 -21.95 -6.46
C GLN A 178 -1.90 -22.91 -6.81
N LYS A 179 -0.68 -22.55 -6.41
CA LYS A 179 0.52 -23.37 -6.62
C LYS A 179 0.89 -24.23 -5.42
N GLY A 180 0.36 -23.89 -4.24
CA GLY A 180 0.74 -24.54 -3.00
C GLY A 180 2.20 -24.32 -2.64
N ILE A 181 2.73 -23.10 -2.83
CA ILE A 181 4.14 -22.80 -2.52
C ILE A 181 4.29 -21.47 -1.79
N TRP A 182 5.36 -21.39 -1.01
CA TRP A 182 5.95 -20.13 -0.56
C TRP A 182 6.89 -19.59 -1.64
N ASP A 183 6.84 -18.28 -1.87
CA ASP A 183 7.79 -17.59 -2.74
C ASP A 183 7.92 -16.13 -2.33
N VAL A 184 8.80 -15.40 -3.02
CA VAL A 184 9.00 -13.97 -2.80
C VAL A 184 7.70 -13.21 -3.12
N SER A 185 7.39 -12.22 -2.29
CA SER A 185 6.28 -11.29 -2.53
C SER A 185 6.42 -10.57 -3.88
N PRO A 186 5.29 -10.29 -4.58
CA PRO A 186 5.34 -9.62 -5.88
C PRO A 186 6.00 -8.24 -5.82
N GLY A 187 6.85 -7.93 -6.80
CA GLY A 187 7.53 -6.63 -6.91
C GLY A 187 8.58 -6.38 -5.84
N TRP A 188 9.14 -7.42 -5.21
CA TRP A 188 10.23 -7.26 -4.25
C TRP A 188 11.54 -6.96 -4.97
N LEU A 189 12.12 -5.79 -4.69
CA LEU A 189 13.36 -5.29 -5.29
C LEU A 189 14.35 -4.95 -4.18
N ASP A 190 15.07 -5.97 -3.68
CA ASP A 190 16.26 -5.90 -2.81
C ASP A 190 16.22 -5.00 -1.56
N VAL A 191 15.05 -4.49 -1.15
CA VAL A 191 14.89 -3.72 0.10
C VAL A 191 14.97 -4.67 1.30
N GLY A 192 15.90 -4.44 2.21
CA GLY A 192 15.94 -5.19 3.48
C GLY A 192 14.95 -4.60 4.48
N GLY A 193 14.45 -5.42 5.42
CA GLY A 193 13.61 -4.93 6.52
C GLY A 193 12.12 -4.74 6.23
N GLY A 194 11.63 -4.94 5.01
CA GLY A 194 10.20 -4.80 4.71
C GLY A 194 9.88 -3.77 3.63
N ARG A 195 8.81 -3.99 2.86
CA ARG A 195 8.23 -2.94 2.01
C ARG A 195 7.18 -2.16 2.80
N SER A 196 7.24 -0.83 2.80
CA SER A 196 6.24 0.02 3.46
C SER A 196 4.83 -0.27 2.94
N VAL A 197 3.86 -0.32 3.85
CA VAL A 197 2.44 -0.52 3.52
C VAL A 197 1.67 0.72 3.93
N ASP A 198 1.20 1.49 2.94
CA ASP A 198 0.43 2.70 3.15
C ASP A 198 -1.07 2.39 3.36
N GLY A 199 -1.86 3.41 3.72
CA GLY A 199 -3.29 3.25 3.92
C GLY A 199 -4.04 2.79 2.65
N ARG A 200 -3.59 3.19 1.45
CA ARG A 200 -4.22 2.78 0.19
C ARG A 200 -4.09 1.29 -0.03
N CYS A 201 -2.94 0.70 0.32
CA CYS A 201 -2.75 -0.76 0.29
C CYS A 201 -3.75 -1.49 1.20
N LEU A 202 -4.13 -0.91 2.34
CA LEU A 202 -5.02 -1.55 3.31
C LEU A 202 -6.51 -1.28 3.03
N PHE A 203 -6.84 -0.28 2.22
CA PHE A 203 -8.23 0.17 2.01
C PHE A 203 -9.16 -0.92 1.48
N CYS A 204 -8.63 -1.80 0.63
CA CYS A 204 -9.37 -2.88 -0.02
C CYS A 204 -9.36 -4.19 0.75
N ASP A 205 -8.52 -4.32 1.78
CA ASP A 205 -8.35 -5.55 2.54
C ASP A 205 -8.73 -5.43 4.01
N SER A 206 -8.87 -4.21 4.54
CA SER A 206 -9.20 -3.97 5.94
C SER A 206 -10.56 -3.34 6.14
N ASN A 207 -11.09 -3.43 7.37
CA ASN A 207 -12.28 -2.65 7.72
C ASN A 207 -11.90 -1.16 7.68
N ARG A 208 -11.11 -0.71 8.65
CA ARG A 208 -10.64 0.67 8.71
C ARG A 208 -9.25 0.76 9.32
N VAL A 209 -8.48 1.74 8.85
CA VAL A 209 -7.20 2.17 9.41
C VAL A 209 -7.18 3.70 9.47
N GLU A 210 -6.32 4.25 10.31
CA GLU A 210 -6.19 5.69 10.51
C GLU A 210 -4.72 6.09 10.25
N PRO A 211 -4.35 6.39 8.99
CA PRO A 211 -2.99 6.81 8.65
C PRO A 211 -2.64 8.13 9.34
N MET A 212 -1.44 8.22 9.90
CA MET A 212 -0.96 9.47 10.51
C MET A 212 -0.53 10.45 9.41
N ALA A 213 -1.09 11.66 9.43
CA ALA A 213 -0.78 12.70 8.46
C ALA A 213 0.74 12.96 8.35
N GLY A 214 1.25 12.95 7.11
CA GLY A 214 2.67 13.16 6.81
C GLY A 214 3.54 11.90 6.88
N TYR A 215 3.08 10.80 7.47
CA TYR A 215 3.85 9.54 7.52
C TYR A 215 3.48 8.62 6.35
N ALA A 216 4.46 7.90 5.80
CA ALA A 216 4.22 7.01 4.66
C ALA A 216 3.44 5.73 5.03
N ASN A 217 3.75 5.14 6.19
CA ASN A 217 3.21 3.83 6.59
C ASN A 217 2.99 3.71 8.10
N ARG A 218 2.73 4.82 8.79
CA ARG A 218 2.42 4.86 10.23
C ARG A 218 0.94 5.11 10.46
N PHE A 219 0.36 4.40 11.43
CA PHE A 219 -1.06 4.45 11.75
C PHE A 219 -1.27 4.74 13.24
N ALA A 220 -2.42 5.35 13.57
CA ALA A 220 -2.84 5.50 14.95
C ALA A 220 -3.11 4.12 15.58
N GLU A 221 -2.72 3.94 16.85
CA GLU A 221 -2.92 2.67 17.55
C GLU A 221 -4.36 2.51 18.09
N PRO A 222 -4.92 1.29 18.08
CA PRO A 222 -4.43 0.09 17.37
C PRO A 222 -4.47 0.28 15.84
N VAL A 223 -3.56 -0.34 15.08
CA VAL A 223 -3.46 -0.10 13.61
C VAL A 223 -4.79 -0.33 12.87
N PHE A 224 -5.54 -1.36 13.24
CA PHE A 224 -6.82 -1.73 12.61
C PHE A 224 -8.02 -1.46 13.52
N ARG A 225 -9.06 -0.82 12.96
CA ARG A 225 -10.40 -0.67 13.55
C ARG A 225 -11.33 -1.70 12.90
N GLY A 226 -11.14 -2.96 13.27
CA GLY A 226 -11.70 -4.12 12.56
C GLY A 226 -10.76 -4.61 11.45
N HIS A 227 -10.62 -5.93 11.31
CA HIS A 227 -9.59 -6.53 10.48
C HIS A 227 -10.02 -6.74 9.03
N THR A 228 -11.12 -7.43 8.77
CA THR A 228 -11.58 -7.76 7.41
C THR A 228 -12.44 -6.66 6.81
N ILE A 229 -12.72 -6.70 5.50
CA ILE A 229 -13.84 -5.92 4.96
C ILE A 229 -15.10 -6.31 5.73
N GLY A 230 -15.67 -5.36 6.47
CA GLY A 230 -16.81 -5.57 7.37
C GLY A 230 -18.14 -5.13 6.77
N CYS A 231 -19.23 -5.35 7.50
CA CYS A 231 -20.60 -5.02 7.12
C CYS A 231 -20.73 -3.52 6.79
N GLU A 232 -20.17 -2.68 7.65
CA GLU A 232 -20.26 -1.22 7.55
C GLU A 232 -19.46 -0.65 6.36
N ARG A 233 -18.60 -1.45 5.72
CA ARG A 233 -17.93 -1.05 4.45
C ARG A 233 -18.86 -1.04 3.25
N CYS A 234 -19.98 -1.76 3.32
CA CYS A 234 -21.01 -1.80 2.27
C CYS A 234 -22.31 -1.13 2.69
N HIS A 235 -22.60 -1.10 3.99
CA HIS A 235 -23.84 -0.57 4.56
C HIS A 235 -23.70 0.82 5.22
N GLY A 236 -22.46 1.29 5.41
CA GLY A 236 -22.16 2.50 6.16
C GLY A 236 -22.26 2.29 7.68
N PRO A 237 -22.03 3.35 8.48
CA PRO A 237 -22.06 3.27 9.94
C PRO A 237 -23.44 2.85 10.46
N GLY A 238 -23.47 1.98 11.46
CA GLY A 238 -24.70 1.34 11.96
C GLY A 238 -25.34 1.98 13.20
N GLU A 239 -24.75 3.00 13.82
CA GLU A 239 -25.19 3.56 15.12
C GLU A 239 -26.70 3.87 15.16
N LYS A 240 -27.21 4.61 14.16
CA LYS A 240 -28.64 4.95 14.10
C LYS A 240 -29.51 3.70 13.96
N HIS A 241 -29.08 2.73 13.17
CA HIS A 241 -29.85 1.52 12.92
C HIS A 241 -29.95 0.63 14.16
N VAL A 242 -28.83 0.42 14.83
CA VAL A 242 -28.77 -0.33 16.09
C VAL A 242 -29.60 0.39 17.17
N ALA A 243 -29.48 1.71 17.28
CA ALA A 243 -30.29 2.49 18.21
C ALA A 243 -31.78 2.36 17.94
N TYR A 244 -32.20 2.38 16.66
CA TYR A 244 -33.60 2.22 16.30
C TYR A 244 -34.18 0.88 16.79
N TRP A 245 -33.51 -0.23 16.50
CA TRP A 245 -33.97 -1.57 16.87
C TRP A 245 -33.84 -1.88 18.37
N ASN A 246 -32.98 -1.17 19.08
CA ASN A 246 -32.88 -1.22 20.54
C ASN A 246 -33.90 -0.32 21.25
N GLY A 247 -34.83 0.31 20.53
CA GLY A 247 -35.85 1.21 21.11
C GLY A 247 -35.29 2.56 21.57
N GLN A 248 -34.12 2.96 21.05
CA GLN A 248 -33.41 4.20 21.35
C GLN A 248 -33.44 5.20 20.18
N ALA A 249 -34.40 5.04 19.26
CA ALA A 249 -34.58 5.92 18.10
C ALA A 249 -34.83 7.38 18.53
N ALA A 250 -34.18 8.32 17.85
CA ALA A 250 -34.53 9.73 18.00
C ALA A 250 -35.91 10.02 17.39
N PRO A 251 -36.65 11.04 17.88
CA PRO A 251 -37.91 11.45 17.27
C PRO A 251 -37.76 11.76 15.77
N GLY A 252 -38.64 11.19 14.94
CA GLY A 252 -38.61 11.37 13.47
C GLY A 252 -37.63 10.46 12.72
N GLN A 253 -36.97 9.53 13.40
CA GLN A 253 -36.07 8.56 12.78
C GLN A 253 -36.86 7.46 12.05
N SER A 254 -36.63 7.31 10.73
CA SER A 254 -37.25 6.28 9.90
C SER A 254 -36.37 5.04 9.84
N GLU A 255 -36.92 3.87 10.19
CA GLU A 255 -36.24 2.56 10.05
C GLU A 255 -35.48 2.44 8.72
N GLU A 256 -36.17 2.78 7.63
CA GLU A 256 -35.70 2.55 6.26
C GLU A 256 -34.40 3.29 5.93
N TYR A 257 -34.16 4.43 6.59
CA TYR A 257 -33.04 5.31 6.25
C TYR A 257 -31.95 5.36 7.34
N THR A 258 -32.05 4.49 8.35
CA THR A 258 -31.03 4.39 9.40
C THR A 258 -29.78 3.62 8.99
N ILE A 259 -29.86 2.82 7.92
CA ILE A 259 -28.73 2.10 7.32
C ILE A 259 -28.95 1.94 5.82
N VAL A 260 -27.87 1.90 5.06
CA VAL A 260 -27.95 1.71 3.61
C VAL A 260 -28.22 0.25 3.29
N ASN A 261 -29.14 0.00 2.37
CA ASN A 261 -29.26 -1.28 1.69
C ASN A 261 -28.84 -1.11 0.23
N PRO A 262 -27.68 -1.66 -0.21
CA PRO A 262 -27.19 -1.48 -1.57
C PRO A 262 -28.20 -1.86 -2.67
N ARG A 263 -29.11 -2.81 -2.42
CA ARG A 263 -30.15 -3.19 -3.38
C ARG A 263 -31.19 -2.10 -3.63
N LYS A 264 -31.41 -1.21 -2.64
CA LYS A 264 -32.35 -0.08 -2.72
C LYS A 264 -31.68 1.21 -3.25
N LEU A 265 -30.37 1.23 -3.42
CA LEU A 265 -29.66 2.40 -3.93
C LEU A 265 -29.97 2.64 -5.41
N PRO A 266 -29.99 3.90 -5.87
CA PRO A 266 -29.93 4.18 -7.29
C PRO A 266 -28.66 3.57 -7.89
N TRP A 267 -28.72 3.19 -9.15
CA TRP A 267 -27.70 2.38 -9.82
C TRP A 267 -26.27 2.91 -9.63
N ARG A 268 -26.04 4.21 -9.79
CA ARG A 268 -24.69 4.81 -9.62
C ARG A 268 -24.14 4.60 -8.20
N GLN A 269 -24.94 4.89 -7.18
CA GLN A 269 -24.55 4.72 -5.77
C GLN A 269 -24.42 3.25 -5.40
N ARG A 270 -25.23 2.36 -5.99
CA ARG A 270 -25.09 0.92 -5.80
C ARG A 270 -23.74 0.42 -6.30
N GLU A 271 -23.36 0.77 -7.53
CA GLU A 271 -22.07 0.35 -8.09
C GLU A 271 -20.89 1.05 -7.40
N ALA A 272 -21.10 2.26 -6.85
CA ALA A 272 -20.10 2.98 -6.05
C ALA A 272 -19.63 2.19 -4.82
N VAL A 273 -20.52 1.41 -4.19
CA VAL A 273 -20.16 0.52 -3.06
C VAL A 273 -19.10 -0.49 -3.47
N CYS A 274 -19.23 -1.10 -4.65
CA CYS A 274 -18.27 -2.09 -5.16
C CYS A 274 -17.00 -1.39 -5.67
N ARG A 275 -17.17 -0.26 -6.38
CA ARG A 275 -16.12 0.54 -7.00
C ARG A 275 -15.09 1.05 -6.01
N GLN A 276 -15.45 1.23 -4.74
CA GLN A 276 -14.51 1.62 -3.70
C GLN A 276 -13.28 0.69 -3.67
N CYS A 277 -13.47 -0.61 -3.93
CA CYS A 277 -12.40 -1.61 -3.89
C CYS A 277 -12.15 -2.29 -5.24
N HIS A 278 -13.16 -2.48 -6.08
CA HIS A 278 -13.06 -3.23 -7.35
C HIS A 278 -12.76 -2.35 -8.58
N SER A 279 -12.27 -1.13 -8.34
CA SER A 279 -11.72 -0.24 -9.36
C SER A 279 -10.35 0.26 -8.97
N GLU A 280 -9.42 0.11 -9.90
CA GLU A 280 -8.03 0.47 -9.75
C GLU A 280 -7.67 1.66 -10.65
N GLY A 281 -8.23 1.69 -11.86
CA GLY A 281 -7.86 2.64 -12.90
C GLY A 281 -6.39 2.51 -13.31
N GLU A 282 -5.89 3.55 -13.98
CA GLU A 282 -4.46 3.78 -14.19
C GLU A 282 -3.80 4.34 -12.93
N THR A 283 -4.53 5.22 -12.23
CA THR A 283 -4.25 5.66 -10.87
C THR A 283 -5.56 6.06 -10.16
N ARG A 284 -5.52 6.05 -8.82
CA ARG A 284 -6.61 6.51 -7.95
C ARG A 284 -6.08 7.12 -6.66
N PHE A 285 -6.74 8.19 -6.20
CA PHE A 285 -6.38 8.91 -4.98
C PHE A 285 -7.58 9.63 -4.39
N VAL A 286 -7.48 10.03 -3.12
CA VAL A 286 -8.52 10.82 -2.45
C VAL A 286 -8.50 12.25 -2.97
N LYS A 287 -9.68 12.85 -3.12
CA LYS A 287 -9.82 14.26 -3.55
C LYS A 287 -9.29 15.20 -2.48
N ARG A 288 -8.97 16.43 -2.87
CA ARG A 288 -8.49 17.45 -1.93
C ARG A 288 -9.50 17.66 -0.79
N GLY A 289 -8.99 17.74 0.44
CA GLY A 289 -9.82 17.91 1.64
C GLY A 289 -10.68 16.69 1.98
N ARG A 290 -10.24 15.48 1.59
CA ARG A 290 -10.88 14.20 1.92
C ARG A 290 -9.87 13.25 2.51
N GLU A 291 -10.37 12.39 3.39
CA GLU A 291 -9.63 11.28 3.98
C GLU A 291 -9.99 9.94 3.36
N LEU A 292 -9.12 8.96 3.57
CA LEU A 292 -9.18 7.64 2.98
C LEU A 292 -10.53 6.92 3.21
N PHE A 293 -11.13 7.09 4.38
CA PHE A 293 -12.40 6.43 4.78
C PHE A 293 -13.58 7.41 4.91
N ASP A 294 -13.51 8.58 4.27
CA ASP A 294 -14.61 9.56 4.33
C ASP A 294 -15.86 9.14 3.55
N TYR A 295 -15.66 8.39 2.44
CA TYR A 295 -16.76 7.89 1.62
C TYR A 295 -17.69 6.99 2.45
N ARG A 296 -19.00 7.22 2.32
CA ARG A 296 -20.03 6.37 2.92
C ARG A 296 -20.96 5.82 1.84
N PRO A 297 -21.31 4.53 1.90
CA PRO A 297 -22.29 3.92 0.99
C PRO A 297 -23.56 4.77 0.89
N GLY A 298 -24.06 4.94 -0.34
CA GLY A 298 -25.19 5.82 -0.62
C GLY A 298 -24.81 7.22 -1.10
N LEU A 299 -23.54 7.62 -0.98
CA LEU A 299 -23.01 8.84 -1.59
C LEU A 299 -22.41 8.56 -2.99
N PRO A 300 -22.25 9.59 -3.84
CA PRO A 300 -21.42 9.48 -5.04
C PRO A 300 -19.95 9.26 -4.65
N LEU A 301 -19.28 8.27 -5.24
CA LEU A 301 -17.87 7.97 -4.92
C LEU A 301 -16.93 9.08 -5.43
N GLU A 302 -17.30 9.69 -6.56
CA GLU A 302 -16.56 10.76 -7.22
C GLU A 302 -16.44 12.06 -6.42
N ASP A 303 -17.16 12.20 -5.31
CA ASP A 303 -17.02 13.33 -4.37
C ASP A 303 -15.88 13.11 -3.35
N PHE A 304 -15.35 11.89 -3.28
CA PHE A 304 -14.31 11.48 -2.33
C PHE A 304 -13.06 10.94 -3.02
N TRP A 305 -13.23 10.25 -4.14
CA TRP A 305 -12.15 9.57 -4.86
C TRP A 305 -12.07 10.05 -6.31
N CYS A 306 -10.85 10.30 -6.75
CA CYS A 306 -10.52 10.40 -8.17
C CYS A 306 -10.06 9.03 -8.65
N ILE A 307 -10.67 8.55 -9.74
CA ILE A 307 -10.24 7.34 -10.46
C ILE A 307 -10.03 7.76 -11.91
N VAL A 308 -8.84 7.50 -12.43
CA VAL A 308 -8.43 7.89 -13.78
C VAL A 308 -8.27 6.63 -14.62
N VAL A 309 -8.84 6.64 -15.81
CA VAL A 309 -8.79 5.53 -16.78
C VAL A 309 -8.27 6.02 -18.12
N ARG A 310 -7.88 5.10 -19.01
CA ARG A 310 -7.44 5.44 -20.36
C ARG A 310 -8.57 6.09 -21.16
N SER A 311 -8.22 7.08 -21.98
CA SER A 311 -9.17 7.78 -22.87
C SER A 311 -9.60 6.88 -24.04
N GLU A 312 -8.66 6.13 -24.60
CA GLU A 312 -8.85 5.25 -25.75
C GLU A 312 -8.08 3.93 -25.58
N GLY A 313 -8.44 2.91 -26.38
CA GLY A 313 -7.75 1.63 -26.47
C GLY A 313 -8.18 0.56 -25.46
N GLU A 314 -7.64 -0.65 -25.65
CA GLU A 314 -7.84 -1.76 -24.73
C GLU A 314 -7.04 -1.55 -23.43
N GLU A 315 -7.65 -1.91 -22.30
CA GLU A 315 -6.98 -1.89 -20.99
C GLU A 315 -6.32 -3.22 -20.74
N GLU A 316 -5.21 -3.22 -20.02
CA GLU A 316 -4.59 -4.46 -19.54
C GLU A 316 -5.49 -5.16 -18.50
N PHE A 317 -5.42 -6.50 -18.43
CA PHE A 317 -6.07 -7.24 -17.35
C PHE A 317 -5.34 -6.97 -16.02
N LYS A 318 -6.03 -6.37 -15.07
CA LYS A 318 -5.55 -6.18 -13.70
C LYS A 318 -6.37 -7.03 -12.74
N VAL A 319 -5.81 -7.35 -11.58
CA VAL A 319 -6.55 -8.12 -10.57
C VAL A 319 -7.79 -7.34 -10.11
N VAL A 320 -7.76 -6.00 -10.16
CA VAL A 320 -8.76 -5.13 -9.55
C VAL A 320 -9.36 -4.11 -10.55
N ASN A 321 -9.55 -4.49 -11.82
CA ASN A 321 -10.25 -3.65 -12.82
C ASN A 321 -11.60 -4.21 -13.32
N HIS A 322 -12.35 -4.86 -12.43
CA HIS A 322 -13.60 -5.52 -12.77
C HIS A 322 -14.69 -4.53 -13.24
N VAL A 323 -14.75 -3.35 -12.62
CA VAL A 323 -15.74 -2.33 -12.96
C VAL A 323 -15.43 -1.72 -14.33
N GLU A 324 -14.15 -1.46 -14.62
CA GLU A 324 -13.68 -0.91 -15.87
C GLU A 324 -13.95 -1.87 -17.04
N GLN A 325 -13.70 -3.16 -16.83
CA GLN A 325 -14.09 -4.22 -17.76
C GLN A 325 -15.61 -4.27 -17.99
N LEU A 326 -16.40 -4.18 -16.91
CA LEU A 326 -17.85 -4.20 -16.99
C LEU A 326 -18.42 -2.96 -17.69
N GLU A 327 -17.87 -1.76 -17.46
CA GLU A 327 -18.28 -0.53 -18.16
C GLU A 327 -18.06 -0.57 -19.68
N ARG A 328 -17.11 -1.39 -20.13
CA ARG A 328 -16.85 -1.67 -21.56
C ARG A 328 -17.76 -2.75 -22.13
N SER A 329 -18.45 -3.51 -21.28
CA SER A 329 -19.35 -4.57 -21.72
C SER A 329 -20.57 -4.00 -22.43
N ARG A 330 -20.90 -4.56 -23.61
CA ARG A 330 -22.10 -4.16 -24.35
C ARG A 330 -23.38 -4.43 -23.57
N CYS A 331 -23.46 -5.52 -22.83
CA CYS A 331 -24.66 -5.83 -22.04
C CYS A 331 -24.85 -4.81 -20.90
N PHE A 332 -23.75 -4.39 -20.27
CA PHE A 332 -23.78 -3.33 -19.27
C PHE A 332 -24.18 -1.99 -19.87
N GLN A 333 -23.53 -1.58 -20.97
CA GLN A 333 -23.84 -0.31 -21.66
C GLN A 333 -25.29 -0.23 -22.12
N GLN A 334 -25.85 -1.31 -22.68
CA GLN A 334 -27.24 -1.36 -23.13
C GLN A 334 -28.26 -1.42 -21.99
N SER A 335 -27.84 -1.80 -20.78
CA SER A 335 -28.71 -1.86 -19.60
C SER A 335 -28.76 -0.56 -18.79
N ARG A 336 -27.96 0.45 -19.18
CA ARG A 336 -27.76 1.69 -18.41
C ARG A 336 -29.05 2.48 -18.21
N ASP A 337 -29.91 2.56 -19.22
CA ASP A 337 -31.14 3.37 -19.14
C ASP A 337 -32.22 2.71 -18.27
N ASP A 338 -32.17 1.38 -18.12
CA ASP A 338 -33.11 0.59 -17.32
C ASP A 338 -32.59 0.26 -15.90
N ASN A 339 -31.35 0.65 -15.56
CA ASN A 339 -30.67 0.35 -14.28
C ASN A 339 -30.58 -1.15 -13.92
N LYS A 340 -30.66 -2.06 -14.91
CA LYS A 340 -30.87 -3.51 -14.69
C LYS A 340 -29.62 -4.30 -14.35
N LEU A 341 -28.45 -3.97 -14.92
CA LEU A 341 -27.21 -4.74 -14.70
C LEU A 341 -26.25 -4.00 -13.76
N GLY A 342 -25.70 -4.75 -12.82
CA GLY A 342 -24.66 -4.33 -11.89
C GLY A 342 -24.00 -5.54 -11.24
N CYS A 343 -23.08 -5.29 -10.32
CA CYS A 343 -22.31 -6.35 -9.66
C CYS A 343 -23.23 -7.39 -8.98
N ILE A 344 -24.25 -6.91 -8.26
CA ILE A 344 -25.18 -7.77 -7.52
C ILE A 344 -26.28 -8.40 -8.38
N SER A 345 -26.29 -8.17 -9.70
CA SER A 345 -27.19 -8.89 -10.62
C SER A 345 -26.78 -10.36 -10.77
N CYS A 346 -25.49 -10.65 -10.58
CA CYS A 346 -24.88 -11.97 -10.72
C CYS A 346 -24.22 -12.49 -9.43
N HIS A 347 -23.75 -11.59 -8.57
CA HIS A 347 -23.03 -11.94 -7.34
C HIS A 347 -23.87 -11.67 -6.09
N ASP A 348 -23.81 -12.59 -5.13
CA ASP A 348 -24.24 -12.34 -3.77
C ASP A 348 -23.02 -11.89 -2.95
N PRO A 349 -23.00 -10.67 -2.39
CA PRO A 349 -21.86 -10.19 -1.61
C PRO A 349 -21.70 -10.90 -0.25
N HIS A 350 -22.73 -11.59 0.24
CA HIS A 350 -22.72 -12.29 1.53
C HIS A 350 -22.41 -13.79 1.41
N VAL A 351 -22.60 -14.37 0.22
CA VAL A 351 -22.51 -15.81 0.00
C VAL A 351 -21.62 -16.12 -1.20
N LYS A 352 -20.58 -16.92 -0.97
CA LYS A 352 -19.79 -17.51 -2.05
C LYS A 352 -20.44 -18.84 -2.48
N PRO A 353 -20.88 -19.01 -3.74
CA PRO A 353 -21.44 -20.27 -4.18
C PRO A 353 -20.46 -21.43 -3.99
N ALA A 354 -20.98 -22.56 -3.50
CA ALA A 354 -20.21 -23.79 -3.34
C ALA A 354 -19.66 -24.25 -4.70
N GLU A 355 -18.51 -24.90 -4.71
CA GLU A 355 -17.80 -25.28 -5.95
C GLU A 355 -18.69 -26.03 -6.95
N SER A 356 -19.41 -27.03 -6.47
CA SER A 356 -20.35 -27.84 -7.25
C SER A 356 -21.55 -27.07 -7.80
N GLN A 357 -21.86 -25.89 -7.26
CA GLN A 357 -23.02 -25.08 -7.65
C GLN A 357 -22.64 -23.88 -8.53
N ARG A 358 -21.34 -23.53 -8.66
CA ARG A 358 -20.89 -22.30 -9.34
C ARG A 358 -21.40 -22.22 -10.78
N VAL A 359 -21.28 -23.30 -11.56
CA VAL A 359 -21.66 -23.27 -12.98
C VAL A 359 -23.16 -23.03 -13.13
N ALA A 360 -23.99 -23.77 -12.40
CA ALA A 360 -25.44 -23.60 -12.42
C ALA A 360 -25.88 -22.21 -11.96
N HIS A 361 -25.28 -21.67 -10.89
CA HIS A 361 -25.56 -20.34 -10.36
C HIS A 361 -25.32 -19.23 -11.40
N TYR A 362 -24.12 -19.19 -11.99
CA TYR A 362 -23.78 -18.15 -12.95
C TYR A 362 -24.51 -18.32 -14.28
N ARG A 363 -24.72 -19.56 -14.74
CA ARG A 363 -25.56 -19.84 -15.92
C ARG A 363 -26.98 -19.30 -15.74
N THR A 364 -27.60 -19.56 -14.59
CA THR A 364 -28.93 -19.04 -14.26
C THR A 364 -28.96 -17.51 -14.32
N SER A 365 -27.91 -16.85 -13.83
CA SER A 365 -27.79 -15.39 -13.88
C SER A 365 -27.76 -14.86 -15.31
N CYS A 366 -27.04 -15.52 -16.23
CA CYS A 366 -27.06 -15.16 -17.66
C CYS A 366 -28.44 -15.37 -18.29
N LEU A 367 -29.10 -16.49 -17.98
CA LEU A 367 -30.37 -16.87 -18.60
C LEU A 367 -31.53 -15.95 -18.22
N LYS A 368 -31.48 -15.22 -17.10
CA LYS A 368 -32.46 -14.18 -16.75
C LYS A 368 -32.71 -13.16 -17.87
N CYS A 369 -31.70 -12.89 -18.70
CA CYS A 369 -31.81 -11.98 -19.85
C CYS A 369 -31.69 -12.70 -21.20
N HIS A 370 -31.09 -13.90 -21.23
CA HIS A 370 -30.74 -14.62 -22.46
C HIS A 370 -31.58 -15.87 -22.74
N GLU A 371 -32.61 -16.17 -21.95
CA GLU A 371 -33.50 -17.30 -22.20
C GLU A 371 -34.16 -17.24 -23.60
N SER A 372 -34.60 -16.06 -24.03
CA SER A 372 -35.26 -15.86 -25.33
C SER A 372 -34.29 -15.79 -26.51
N LYS A 373 -32.99 -15.59 -26.26
CA LYS A 373 -31.92 -15.55 -27.27
C LYS A 373 -30.72 -16.36 -26.76
N PRO A 374 -30.84 -17.70 -26.68
CA PRO A 374 -29.82 -18.55 -26.09
C PRO A 374 -28.59 -18.65 -27.00
N CYS A 375 -27.55 -19.31 -26.49
CA CYS A 375 -26.33 -19.55 -27.26
C CYS A 375 -26.63 -20.36 -28.53
N HIS A 376 -26.20 -19.86 -29.70
CA HIS A 376 -26.37 -20.55 -30.99
C HIS A 376 -25.47 -21.79 -31.16
N VAL A 377 -24.44 -21.95 -30.33
CA VAL A 377 -23.58 -23.14 -30.34
C VAL A 377 -24.39 -24.32 -29.76
N PRO A 378 -24.54 -25.47 -30.43
CA PRO A 378 -25.32 -26.60 -29.91
C PRO A 378 -24.82 -27.10 -28.54
N VAL A 379 -25.73 -27.60 -27.68
CA VAL A 379 -25.38 -28.12 -26.34
C VAL A 379 -24.24 -29.13 -26.42
N ALA A 380 -24.32 -30.07 -27.37
CA ALA A 380 -23.31 -31.10 -27.57
C ALA A 380 -21.90 -30.52 -27.78
N GLU A 381 -21.76 -29.46 -28.57
CA GLU A 381 -20.47 -28.76 -28.76
C GLU A 381 -20.02 -28.00 -27.52
N ARG A 382 -20.96 -27.38 -26.79
CA ARG A 382 -20.63 -26.66 -25.55
C ARG A 382 -20.12 -27.61 -24.47
N THR A 383 -20.79 -28.75 -24.30
CA THR A 383 -20.43 -29.78 -23.31
C THR A 383 -19.12 -30.50 -23.64
N LEU A 384 -18.73 -30.56 -24.92
CA LEU A 384 -17.40 -31.06 -25.31
C LEU A 384 -16.27 -30.14 -24.80
N LYS A 385 -16.47 -28.83 -24.75
CA LYS A 385 -15.47 -27.89 -24.20
C LYS A 385 -15.53 -27.77 -22.68
N GLN A 386 -16.75 -27.79 -22.12
CA GLN A 386 -17.01 -27.66 -20.69
C GLN A 386 -18.19 -28.55 -20.31
N PRO A 387 -17.95 -29.71 -19.66
CA PRO A 387 -18.99 -30.71 -19.39
C PRO A 387 -20.26 -30.17 -18.71
N ASP A 388 -20.11 -29.15 -17.86
CA ASP A 388 -21.22 -28.54 -17.10
C ASP A 388 -22.00 -27.44 -17.87
N ASP A 389 -21.75 -27.28 -19.18
CA ASP A 389 -22.38 -26.25 -20.04
C ASP A 389 -22.24 -24.82 -19.49
N SER A 390 -21.01 -24.46 -19.10
CA SER A 390 -20.70 -23.15 -18.48
C SER A 390 -20.63 -22.01 -19.50
N CYS A 391 -21.52 -21.02 -19.36
CA CYS A 391 -21.47 -19.78 -20.17
C CYS A 391 -20.19 -18.97 -19.89
N VAL A 392 -19.77 -18.89 -18.62
CA VAL A 392 -18.62 -18.10 -18.15
C VAL A 392 -17.33 -18.59 -18.80
N ALA A 393 -17.18 -19.90 -19.01
CA ALA A 393 -15.95 -20.45 -19.58
C ALA A 393 -15.63 -19.96 -21.00
N CYS A 394 -16.65 -19.60 -21.78
CA CYS A 394 -16.46 -19.04 -23.13
C CYS A 394 -16.60 -17.51 -23.15
N HIS A 395 -17.49 -16.94 -22.34
CA HIS A 395 -17.83 -15.51 -22.41
C HIS A 395 -17.06 -14.63 -21.42
N MET A 396 -16.39 -15.23 -20.44
CA MET A 396 -15.58 -14.59 -19.41
C MET A 396 -14.30 -15.41 -19.16
N PRO A 397 -13.43 -15.58 -20.18
CA PRO A 397 -12.25 -16.41 -20.08
C PRO A 397 -11.33 -15.97 -18.93
N ARG A 398 -10.52 -16.90 -18.43
CA ARG A 398 -9.52 -16.60 -17.40
C ARG A 398 -8.29 -15.98 -18.06
N GLU A 399 -7.88 -14.83 -17.56
CA GLU A 399 -6.66 -14.14 -17.97
C GLU A 399 -5.65 -14.13 -16.82
N THR A 400 -4.36 -14.23 -17.14
CA THR A 400 -3.27 -14.08 -16.18
C THR A 400 -2.80 -12.64 -16.16
N THR A 401 -2.53 -12.11 -14.97
CA THR A 401 -2.07 -10.71 -14.83
C THR A 401 -0.56 -10.64 -15.04
N GLN A 402 -0.06 -9.58 -15.69
CA GLN A 402 1.40 -9.36 -15.77
C GLN A 402 1.95 -8.78 -14.46
N GLU A 403 1.14 -8.02 -13.71
CA GLU A 403 1.54 -7.33 -12.48
C GLU A 403 1.77 -8.30 -11.30
N ILE A 404 0.95 -9.34 -11.16
CA ILE A 404 1.09 -10.35 -10.11
C ILE A 404 1.24 -11.72 -10.74
N PRO A 405 2.48 -12.25 -10.80
CA PRO A 405 2.72 -13.61 -11.22
C PRO A 405 1.87 -14.57 -10.41
N HIS A 406 1.34 -15.60 -11.07
CA HIS A 406 0.63 -16.71 -10.44
C HIS A 406 -0.81 -16.39 -9.98
N ILE A 407 -1.38 -15.26 -10.42
CA ILE A 407 -2.82 -14.94 -10.23
C ILE A 407 -3.53 -14.89 -11.59
N SER A 408 -4.71 -15.51 -11.65
CA SER A 408 -5.65 -15.40 -12.79
C SER A 408 -7.06 -15.03 -12.33
N GLY A 409 -7.73 -14.17 -13.10
CA GLY A 409 -9.12 -13.76 -12.88
C GLY A 409 -9.96 -13.88 -14.15
N THR A 410 -11.27 -13.73 -14.03
CA THR A 410 -12.20 -13.83 -15.17
C THR A 410 -12.43 -12.48 -15.82
N ASP A 411 -12.56 -12.45 -17.15
CA ASP A 411 -12.85 -11.25 -17.92
C ASP A 411 -14.33 -10.82 -17.81
N HIS A 412 -14.58 -9.66 -17.20
CA HIS A 412 -15.89 -9.07 -16.96
C HIS A 412 -16.40 -8.17 -18.11
N ARG A 413 -15.74 -8.18 -19.28
CA ARG A 413 -16.28 -7.59 -20.52
C ARG A 413 -17.46 -8.39 -21.09
N ILE A 414 -17.60 -9.66 -20.70
CA ILE A 414 -18.70 -10.58 -21.07
C ILE A 414 -18.86 -10.62 -22.60
N MET A 415 -17.82 -11.11 -23.28
CA MET A 415 -17.71 -11.00 -24.74
C MET A 415 -18.46 -12.12 -25.45
N ARG A 416 -19.23 -11.78 -26.50
CA ARG A 416 -19.85 -12.79 -27.37
C ARG A 416 -18.81 -13.65 -28.10
N ARG A 417 -17.68 -13.06 -28.48
CA ARG A 417 -16.51 -13.73 -29.09
C ARG A 417 -15.29 -13.27 -28.31
N PRO A 418 -14.51 -14.18 -27.70
CA PRO A 418 -13.29 -13.80 -27.00
C PRO A 418 -12.32 -13.11 -27.96
N THR A 419 -11.84 -11.94 -27.58
CA THR A 419 -10.69 -11.29 -28.21
C THR A 419 -9.62 -11.14 -27.14
N SER A 420 -8.36 -11.42 -27.50
CA SER A 420 -7.22 -11.16 -26.63
C SER A 420 -7.17 -9.67 -26.28
N LEU A 421 -6.75 -9.35 -25.07
CA LEU A 421 -6.44 -7.97 -24.71
C LEU A 421 -5.28 -7.49 -25.58
N ALA A 422 -5.53 -6.49 -26.43
CA ALA A 422 -4.48 -5.79 -27.13
C ALA A 422 -3.64 -4.99 -26.11
N GLY A 423 -2.33 -4.92 -26.34
CA GLY A 423 -1.43 -4.11 -25.52
C GLY A 423 -1.79 -2.63 -25.55
N HIS A 424 -1.22 -1.88 -24.60
CA HIS A 424 -1.47 -0.44 -24.46
C HIS A 424 -1.32 0.29 -25.80
N PRO A 425 -2.29 1.14 -26.21
CA PRO A 425 -2.09 2.02 -27.35
C PRO A 425 -0.89 2.94 -27.09
N ASP A 426 -0.08 3.18 -28.12
CA ASP A 426 1.10 4.03 -28.01
C ASP A 426 0.69 5.49 -27.81
N ASP A 427 0.79 5.95 -26.56
CA ASP A 427 0.44 7.30 -26.15
C ASP A 427 1.43 8.35 -26.68
N ALA A 428 2.56 7.95 -27.27
CA ALA A 428 3.50 8.86 -27.92
C ALA A 428 2.96 9.43 -29.24
N HIS A 429 1.97 8.78 -29.86
CA HIS A 429 1.44 9.14 -31.18
C HIS A 429 0.05 9.79 -31.16
N MET A 430 -0.57 9.99 -29.98
CA MET A 430 -1.86 10.70 -29.92
C MET A 430 -1.73 12.16 -30.40
N PRO A 431 -2.80 12.75 -30.98
CA PRO A 431 -2.79 14.14 -31.42
C PRO A 431 -2.45 15.13 -30.27
N PRO A 432 -1.76 16.24 -30.57
CA PRO A 432 -1.53 17.30 -29.58
C PRO A 432 -2.85 17.80 -28.97
N GLY A 433 -2.86 18.01 -27.65
CA GLY A 433 -4.05 18.48 -26.91
C GLY A 433 -5.03 17.38 -26.50
N VAL A 434 -4.86 16.14 -26.99
CA VAL A 434 -5.62 14.98 -26.51
C VAL A 434 -4.85 14.34 -25.35
N LEU A 435 -5.52 14.17 -24.21
CA LEU A 435 -4.94 13.50 -23.05
C LEU A 435 -5.19 11.99 -23.13
N PRO A 436 -4.18 11.15 -22.80
CA PRO A 436 -4.26 9.70 -22.89
C PRO A 436 -5.12 9.08 -21.79
N VAL A 437 -5.56 9.91 -20.84
CA VAL A 437 -6.37 9.53 -19.69
C VAL A 437 -7.50 10.51 -19.44
N ARG A 438 -8.56 10.02 -18.79
CA ARG A 438 -9.75 10.77 -18.40
C ARG A 438 -10.24 10.35 -17.01
N LEU A 439 -11.04 11.20 -16.39
CA LEU A 439 -11.73 10.86 -15.14
C LEU A 439 -12.82 9.82 -15.42
N LEU A 440 -12.85 8.73 -14.65
CA LEU A 440 -13.79 7.61 -14.86
C LEU A 440 -15.25 8.09 -14.82
N HIS A 441 -15.58 8.96 -13.87
CA HIS A 441 -16.94 9.46 -13.63
C HIS A 441 -17.41 10.50 -14.66
N ARG A 442 -16.51 11.03 -15.50
CA ARG A 442 -16.83 12.00 -16.55
C ARG A 442 -17.05 11.31 -17.89
N SER A 443 -18.12 11.70 -18.57
CA SER A 443 -18.37 11.27 -19.96
C SER A 443 -17.31 11.88 -20.88
N PRO A 444 -16.88 11.16 -21.94
CA PRO A 444 -16.00 11.74 -22.95
C PRO A 444 -16.56 13.06 -23.51
N GLY A 445 -15.73 14.10 -23.54
CA GLY A 445 -16.09 15.43 -24.05
C GLY A 445 -16.85 16.35 -23.09
N SER A 446 -17.15 15.93 -21.85
CA SER A 446 -17.79 16.81 -20.87
C SER A 446 -16.86 17.95 -20.42
N THR A 447 -17.42 19.14 -20.16
CA THR A 447 -16.69 20.26 -19.56
C THR A 447 -16.12 19.88 -18.20
N LEU A 448 -14.82 20.13 -18.01
CA LEU A 448 -14.12 19.88 -16.75
C LEU A 448 -14.19 21.11 -15.84
N THR A 449 -14.52 20.89 -14.57
CA THR A 449 -14.43 21.90 -13.52
C THR A 449 -12.96 22.19 -13.13
N ALA A 450 -12.73 23.22 -12.31
CA ALA A 450 -11.40 23.50 -11.78
C ALA A 450 -10.83 22.32 -10.96
N GLU A 451 -11.67 21.66 -10.15
CA GLU A 451 -11.26 20.46 -9.39
C GLU A 451 -11.00 19.26 -10.30
N ASP A 452 -11.78 19.07 -11.37
CA ASP A 452 -11.50 18.01 -12.36
C ASP A 452 -10.14 18.23 -13.04
N ARG A 453 -9.81 19.48 -13.39
CA ARG A 453 -8.52 19.85 -13.98
C ARG A 453 -7.37 19.62 -13.01
N ARG A 454 -7.54 20.00 -11.74
CA ARG A 454 -6.59 19.71 -10.66
C ARG A 454 -6.34 18.21 -10.54
N ASP A 455 -7.40 17.42 -10.44
CA ASP A 455 -7.31 15.97 -10.28
C ASP A 455 -6.62 15.33 -11.50
N LEU A 456 -6.90 15.82 -12.71
CA LEU A 456 -6.21 15.37 -13.91
C LEU A 456 -4.72 15.73 -13.89
N GLY A 457 -4.35 16.92 -13.40
CA GLY A 457 -2.95 17.33 -13.21
C GLY A 457 -2.19 16.42 -12.24
N VAL A 458 -2.81 16.10 -11.09
CA VAL A 458 -2.27 15.14 -10.12
C VAL A 458 -2.11 13.75 -10.74
N ALA A 459 -3.13 13.26 -11.44
CA ALA A 459 -3.08 11.95 -12.07
C ALA A 459 -2.00 11.84 -13.15
N LEU A 460 -1.85 12.85 -14.00
CA LEU A 460 -0.79 12.88 -15.01
C LEU A 460 0.59 12.85 -14.34
N ALA A 461 0.79 13.61 -13.26
CA ALA A 461 2.04 13.61 -12.51
C ALA A 461 2.36 12.25 -11.88
N GLU A 462 1.38 11.60 -11.24
CA GLU A 462 1.55 10.25 -10.69
C GLU A 462 1.92 9.24 -11.79
N LEU A 463 1.17 9.24 -12.90
CA LEU A 463 1.42 8.31 -14.00
C LEU A 463 2.78 8.53 -14.68
N LEU A 464 3.22 9.78 -14.80
CA LEU A 464 4.58 10.11 -15.25
C LEU A 464 5.65 9.59 -14.28
N SER A 465 5.43 9.72 -12.97
CA SER A 465 6.37 9.21 -11.95
C SER A 465 6.49 7.68 -11.99
N LEU A 466 5.41 6.99 -12.36
CA LEU A 466 5.35 5.54 -12.53
C LEU A 466 5.82 5.07 -13.92
N ASN A 467 6.26 5.98 -14.79
CA ASN A 467 6.59 5.70 -16.20
C ASN A 467 5.44 5.05 -17.00
N LYS A 468 4.18 5.31 -16.61
CA LYS A 468 2.98 4.83 -17.30
C LYS A 468 2.50 5.77 -18.42
N LEU A 469 3.17 6.91 -18.58
CA LEU A 469 2.91 7.90 -19.63
C LEU A 469 4.20 8.41 -20.28
N HIS A 470 4.09 8.74 -21.57
CA HIS A 470 5.17 9.38 -22.32
C HIS A 470 5.54 10.74 -21.72
N ALA A 471 6.84 11.07 -21.70
CA ALA A 471 7.36 12.27 -21.05
C ALA A 471 6.78 13.60 -21.59
N ARG A 472 6.24 13.59 -22.83
CA ARG A 472 5.61 14.75 -23.47
C ARG A 472 4.44 15.36 -22.67
N TYR A 473 3.77 14.55 -21.84
CA TYR A 473 2.64 15.00 -21.03
C TYR A 473 3.06 15.73 -19.75
N ALA A 474 4.36 15.86 -19.48
CA ALA A 474 4.86 16.60 -18.31
C ALA A 474 4.46 18.07 -18.33
N GLU A 475 4.48 18.73 -19.49
CA GLU A 475 4.05 20.13 -19.59
C GLU A 475 2.53 20.28 -19.40
N ASN A 476 1.71 19.30 -19.85
CA ASN A 476 0.28 19.27 -19.53
C ASN A 476 0.02 19.13 -18.03
N ALA A 477 0.77 18.25 -17.35
CA ALA A 477 0.66 18.09 -15.90
C ALA A 477 1.03 19.38 -15.17
N LEU A 478 2.14 20.02 -15.54
CA LEU A 478 2.55 21.30 -14.95
C LEU A 478 1.52 22.40 -15.15
N GLN A 479 0.99 22.55 -16.35
CA GLN A 479 -0.02 23.56 -16.63
C GLN A 479 -1.25 23.39 -15.71
N LEU A 480 -1.79 22.17 -15.61
CA LEU A 480 -2.95 21.89 -14.77
C LEU A 480 -2.68 22.11 -13.27
N LEU A 481 -1.47 21.74 -12.82
CA LEU A 481 -1.04 21.95 -11.44
C LEU A 481 -0.84 23.44 -11.13
N ASP A 482 -0.27 24.22 -12.05
CA ASP A 482 -0.09 25.66 -11.89
C ASP A 482 -1.42 26.41 -11.85
N GLU A 483 -2.36 26.07 -12.73
CA GLU A 483 -3.73 26.60 -12.70
C GLU A 483 -4.42 26.29 -11.36
N SER A 484 -4.26 25.06 -10.85
CA SER A 484 -4.79 24.66 -9.55
C SER A 484 -4.20 25.49 -8.41
N LEU A 485 -2.87 25.62 -8.36
CA LEU A 485 -2.15 26.32 -7.30
C LEU A 485 -2.39 27.84 -7.29
N GLN A 486 -2.79 28.43 -8.43
CA GLN A 486 -3.25 29.84 -8.47
C GLN A 486 -4.52 30.07 -7.66
N THR A 487 -5.42 29.08 -7.61
CA THR A 487 -6.70 29.18 -6.91
C THR A 487 -6.66 28.57 -5.50
N ALA A 488 -5.80 27.57 -5.30
CA ALA A 488 -5.61 26.84 -4.04
C ALA A 488 -4.12 26.62 -3.74
N GLY A 489 -3.46 27.67 -3.26
CA GLY A 489 -2.02 27.63 -2.92
C GLY A 489 -1.67 26.77 -1.70
N ASP A 490 -2.67 26.25 -1.00
CA ASP A 490 -2.58 25.36 0.17
C ASP A 490 -2.71 23.86 -0.19
N ASP A 491 -2.83 23.51 -1.47
CA ASP A 491 -2.90 22.12 -1.93
C ASP A 491 -1.52 21.44 -1.90
N VAL A 492 -1.22 20.78 -0.78
CA VAL A 492 0.04 20.06 -0.57
C VAL A 492 0.31 19.03 -1.67
N ALA A 493 -0.71 18.26 -2.06
CA ALA A 493 -0.55 17.22 -3.07
C ALA A 493 -0.24 17.81 -4.46
N ALA A 494 -0.85 18.95 -4.82
CA ALA A 494 -0.51 19.65 -6.05
C ALA A 494 0.94 20.17 -6.06
N TRP A 495 1.42 20.71 -4.93
CA TRP A 495 2.83 21.11 -4.79
C TRP A 495 3.80 19.93 -4.90
N GLU A 496 3.49 18.80 -4.24
CA GLU A 496 4.29 17.57 -4.32
C GLU A 496 4.34 17.03 -5.76
N MET A 497 3.19 16.97 -6.44
CA MET A 497 3.11 16.54 -7.83
C MET A 497 3.85 17.48 -8.78
N LYS A 498 3.77 18.79 -8.57
CA LYS A 498 4.53 19.78 -9.34
C LYS A 498 6.03 19.56 -9.17
N GLY A 499 6.50 19.36 -7.93
CA GLY A 499 7.89 19.02 -7.63
C GLY A 499 8.35 17.75 -8.33
N SER A 500 7.53 16.70 -8.32
CA SER A 500 7.80 15.43 -9.01
C SER A 500 7.97 15.62 -10.53
N VAL A 501 7.04 16.34 -11.18
CA VAL A 501 7.10 16.59 -12.62
C VAL A 501 8.30 17.46 -13.00
N LEU A 502 8.59 18.51 -12.23
CA LEU A 502 9.78 19.36 -12.44
C LEU A 502 11.09 18.57 -12.31
N ALA A 503 11.17 17.66 -11.33
CA ALA A 503 12.33 16.78 -11.15
C ALA A 503 12.54 15.89 -12.38
N ARG A 504 11.45 15.30 -12.90
CA ARG A 504 11.48 14.48 -14.13
C ARG A 504 11.93 15.26 -15.35
N LEU A 505 11.58 16.55 -15.44
CA LEU A 505 12.03 17.45 -16.50
C LEU A 505 13.48 17.95 -16.31
N GLY A 506 14.18 17.52 -15.25
CA GLY A 506 15.53 18.00 -14.92
C GLY A 506 15.58 19.42 -14.37
N LYS A 507 14.42 20.07 -14.13
CA LYS A 507 14.29 21.42 -13.55
C LYS A 507 14.50 21.37 -12.02
N THR A 508 15.69 20.92 -11.61
CA THR A 508 16.02 20.46 -10.25
C THR A 508 15.81 21.56 -9.18
N ASP A 509 16.26 22.79 -9.42
CA ASP A 509 16.04 23.90 -8.46
C ASP A 509 14.56 24.24 -8.29
N GLN A 510 13.79 24.23 -9.38
CA GLN A 510 12.34 24.50 -9.34
C GLN A 510 11.60 23.36 -8.64
N ALA A 511 12.03 22.11 -8.86
CA ALA A 511 11.49 20.95 -8.16
C ALA A 511 11.70 21.06 -6.64
N LEU A 512 12.91 21.40 -6.20
CA LEU A 512 13.21 21.60 -4.79
C LEU A 512 12.39 22.75 -4.20
N ALA A 513 12.20 23.84 -4.95
CA ALA A 513 11.34 24.95 -4.51
C ALA A 513 9.88 24.50 -4.31
N ALA A 514 9.32 23.72 -5.23
CA ALA A 514 7.96 23.18 -5.09
C ALA A 514 7.81 22.26 -3.86
N TYR A 515 8.76 21.36 -3.62
CA TYR A 515 8.77 20.54 -2.40
C TYR A 515 8.96 21.39 -1.13
N ARG A 516 9.72 22.49 -1.19
CA ARG A 516 9.83 23.42 -0.05
C ARG A 516 8.50 24.12 0.25
N GLU A 517 7.71 24.49 -0.76
CA GLU A 517 6.34 25.00 -0.54
C GLU A 517 5.44 23.93 0.10
N ALA A 518 5.48 22.69 -0.38
CA ALA A 518 4.77 21.57 0.25
C ALA A 518 5.19 21.39 1.73
N LEU A 519 6.48 21.50 2.04
CA LEU A 519 7.00 21.38 3.41
C LEU A 519 6.67 22.56 4.31
N LYS A 520 6.38 23.77 3.78
CA LYS A 520 5.85 24.86 4.60
C LYS A 520 4.44 24.54 5.09
N LEU A 521 3.63 23.93 4.22
CA LEU A 521 2.25 23.55 4.51
C LEU A 521 2.18 22.28 5.38
N ARG A 522 3.01 21.28 5.08
CA ARG A 522 3.10 20.02 5.83
C ARG A 522 4.55 19.70 6.19
N PRO A 523 5.08 20.27 7.29
CA PRO A 523 6.48 20.13 7.68
C PRO A 523 6.97 18.70 7.89
N ASN A 524 6.07 17.77 8.19
CA ASN A 524 6.39 16.38 8.48
C ASN A 524 6.00 15.43 7.34
N SER A 525 5.79 15.91 6.10
CA SER A 525 5.59 15.04 4.94
C SER A 525 6.86 14.25 4.63
N GLU A 526 6.88 12.96 4.99
CA GLU A 526 7.99 12.03 4.77
C GLU A 526 8.41 11.99 3.29
N ASN A 527 7.43 11.90 2.38
CA ASN A 527 7.66 11.91 0.94
C ASN A 527 8.31 13.21 0.45
N SER A 528 7.80 14.37 0.91
CA SER A 528 8.38 15.66 0.54
C SER A 528 9.80 15.84 1.08
N ILE A 529 10.07 15.40 2.33
CA ILE A 529 11.42 15.46 2.92
C ILE A 529 12.38 14.58 2.13
N GLN A 530 11.96 13.35 1.80
CA GLN A 530 12.75 12.42 0.99
C GLN A 530 13.10 13.04 -0.37
N ALA A 531 12.11 13.55 -1.09
CA ALA A 531 12.31 14.15 -2.41
C ALA A 531 13.22 15.40 -2.33
N ALA A 532 12.99 16.28 -1.36
CA ALA A 532 13.84 17.44 -1.13
C ALA A 532 15.29 17.05 -0.79
N ALA A 533 15.50 15.99 -0.01
CA ALA A 533 16.83 15.50 0.34
C ALA A 533 17.58 15.00 -0.90
N LEU A 534 16.92 14.18 -1.74
CA LEU A 534 17.49 13.68 -2.99
C LEU A 534 17.83 14.81 -3.96
N LEU A 535 16.94 15.79 -4.11
CA LEU A 535 17.18 16.96 -4.97
C LEU A 535 18.32 17.84 -4.44
N SER A 536 18.42 18.02 -3.11
CA SER A 536 19.55 18.72 -2.49
C SER A 536 20.88 18.02 -2.75
N MET A 537 20.91 16.68 -2.73
CA MET A 537 22.10 15.91 -3.13
C MET A 537 22.46 16.15 -4.59
N GLN A 538 21.49 16.13 -5.50
CA GLN A 538 21.70 16.40 -6.93
C GLN A 538 22.27 17.81 -7.18
N LEU A 539 21.81 18.80 -6.40
CA LEU A 539 22.31 20.17 -6.42
C LEU A 539 23.62 20.36 -5.64
N LYS A 540 24.21 19.29 -5.10
CA LYS A 540 25.42 19.31 -4.26
C LYS A 540 25.28 20.19 -3.01
N ARG A 541 24.06 20.43 -2.54
CA ARG A 541 23.75 21.08 -1.26
C ARG A 541 23.83 20.03 -0.15
N THR A 542 25.05 19.57 0.12
CA THR A 542 25.32 18.44 1.02
C THR A 542 24.79 18.66 2.43
N ASP A 543 24.90 19.88 2.98
CA ASP A 543 24.44 20.18 4.34
C ASP A 543 22.91 20.15 4.45
N ASP A 544 22.20 20.80 3.52
CA ASP A 544 20.73 20.71 3.41
C ASP A 544 20.27 19.24 3.30
N ALA A 545 20.97 18.43 2.48
CA ALA A 545 20.64 17.02 2.33
C ALA A 545 20.83 16.23 3.63
N ILE A 546 21.90 16.46 4.38
CA ILE A 546 22.14 15.80 5.67
C ILE A 546 21.03 16.16 6.66
N GLU A 547 20.66 17.44 6.77
CA GLU A 547 19.58 17.87 7.67
C GLU A 547 18.25 17.21 7.32
N LEU A 548 17.88 17.19 6.03
CA LEU A 548 16.65 16.56 5.57
C LEU A 548 16.65 15.05 5.81
N TRP A 549 17.76 14.36 5.60
CA TRP A 549 17.85 12.93 5.89
C TRP A 549 17.83 12.62 7.38
N GLN A 550 18.41 13.48 8.24
CA GLN A 550 18.29 13.36 9.69
C GLN A 550 16.83 13.51 10.13
N LYS A 551 16.11 14.49 9.56
CA LYS A 551 14.68 14.68 9.79
C LYS A 551 13.87 13.47 9.32
N HIS A 552 14.13 12.96 8.12
CA HIS A 552 13.48 11.76 7.60
C HIS A 552 13.70 10.55 8.52
N ARG A 553 14.93 10.32 8.98
CA ARG A 553 15.24 9.23 9.93
C ARG A 553 14.47 9.38 11.25
N GLY A 554 14.31 10.61 11.75
CA GLY A 554 13.52 10.90 12.93
C GLY A 554 12.03 10.62 12.75
N LEU A 555 11.50 10.83 11.53
CA LEU A 555 10.12 10.52 11.18
C LEU A 555 9.89 9.03 10.88
N ASN A 556 10.86 8.33 10.31
CA ASN A 556 10.73 6.91 10.00
C ASN A 556 12.08 6.19 10.20
N PRO A 557 12.32 5.65 11.41
CA PRO A 557 13.56 4.96 11.74
C PRO A 557 13.66 3.57 11.11
N TYR A 558 12.63 3.10 10.40
CA TYR A 558 12.59 1.76 9.81
C TYR A 558 12.86 1.78 8.30
N ARG A 559 13.24 2.95 7.76
CA ARG A 559 13.59 3.13 6.35
C ARG A 559 15.10 3.28 6.19
N SER A 560 15.72 2.21 5.70
CA SER A 560 17.16 2.10 5.44
C SER A 560 17.70 3.20 4.52
N LEU A 561 16.86 3.71 3.59
CA LEU A 561 17.26 4.75 2.65
C LEU A 561 17.88 5.98 3.34
N SER A 562 17.25 6.45 4.42
CA SER A 562 17.74 7.62 5.15
C SER A 562 19.12 7.40 5.78
N THR A 563 19.35 6.23 6.38
CA THR A 563 20.62 5.87 7.00
C THR A 563 21.70 5.50 5.99
N ALA A 564 21.32 4.91 4.86
CA ALA A 564 22.22 4.70 3.73
C ALA A 564 22.72 6.05 3.21
N SER A 565 21.82 6.98 2.86
CA SER A 565 22.20 8.31 2.39
C SER A 565 23.04 9.09 3.40
N LEU A 566 22.68 9.07 4.69
CA LEU A 566 23.48 9.73 5.74
C LEU A 566 24.89 9.16 5.84
N SER A 567 25.05 7.84 5.78
CA SER A 567 26.35 7.18 5.89
C SER A 567 27.32 7.66 4.80
N PHE A 568 26.86 7.75 3.55
CA PHE A 568 27.66 8.26 2.42
C PHE A 568 27.97 9.75 2.53
N LEU A 569 26.97 10.59 2.83
CA LEU A 569 27.14 12.04 2.92
C LEU A 569 28.09 12.43 4.07
N LEU A 570 27.94 11.81 5.24
CA LEU A 570 28.78 12.07 6.41
C LEU A 570 30.21 11.57 6.22
N ALA A 571 30.40 10.41 5.58
CA ALA A 571 31.71 9.90 5.20
C ALA A 571 32.41 10.87 4.22
N GLY A 572 31.68 11.41 3.24
CA GLY A 572 32.17 12.43 2.31
C GLY A 572 32.62 13.72 3.00
N LYS A 573 32.01 14.10 4.14
CA LYS A 573 32.45 15.23 4.98
C LYS A 573 33.55 14.88 5.98
N GLY A 574 34.06 13.64 5.99
CA GLY A 574 35.05 13.17 6.95
C GLY A 574 34.51 13.00 8.38
N LYS A 575 33.18 13.00 8.56
CA LYS A 575 32.51 12.79 9.85
C LYS A 575 32.40 11.29 10.14
N TRP A 576 33.54 10.61 10.26
CA TRP A 576 33.64 9.15 10.26
C TRP A 576 32.85 8.47 11.38
N ARG A 577 32.75 9.09 12.56
CA ARG A 577 31.97 8.55 13.68
C ARG A 577 30.46 8.56 13.39
N GLU A 578 29.92 9.71 12.98
CA GLU A 578 28.51 9.85 12.62
C GLU A 578 28.16 8.97 11.40
N ALA A 579 29.07 8.85 10.43
CA ALA A 579 28.91 7.99 9.26
C ALA A 579 28.86 6.50 9.64
N LYS A 580 29.72 6.06 10.57
CA LYS A 580 29.69 4.70 11.12
C LYS A 580 28.37 4.41 11.83
N GLU A 581 27.89 5.34 12.66
CA GLU A 581 26.59 5.18 13.35
C GLU A 581 25.43 5.04 12.36
N ALA A 582 25.44 5.82 11.27
CA ALA A 582 24.45 5.68 10.20
C ALA A 582 24.57 4.34 9.45
N ALA A 583 25.79 3.87 9.16
CA ALA A 583 26.03 2.57 8.54
C ALA A 583 25.63 1.40 9.45
N ASP A 584 25.93 1.48 10.75
CA ASP A 584 25.54 0.49 11.76
C ASP A 584 24.01 0.38 11.82
N HIS A 585 23.29 1.52 11.82
CA HIS A 585 21.84 1.52 11.79
C HIS A 585 21.27 0.97 10.46
N TRP A 586 21.88 1.28 9.31
CA TRP A 586 21.47 0.68 8.04
C TRP A 586 21.58 -0.85 8.09
N LEU A 587 22.69 -1.38 8.58
CA LEU A 587 22.93 -2.82 8.67
C LEU A 587 22.07 -3.54 9.71
N GLN A 588 21.45 -2.83 10.66
CA GLN A 588 20.44 -3.41 11.54
C GLN A 588 19.18 -3.85 10.77
N TRP A 589 18.82 -3.11 9.71
CA TRP A 589 17.64 -3.38 8.89
C TRP A 589 17.96 -4.14 7.60
N GLU A 590 19.17 -3.96 7.08
CA GLU A 590 19.66 -4.64 5.88
C GLU A 590 21.02 -5.31 6.15
N PRO A 591 21.07 -6.36 6.99
CA PRO A 591 22.33 -7.01 7.35
C PRO A 591 23.04 -7.66 6.16
N GLY A 592 22.33 -7.93 5.06
CA GLY A 592 22.89 -8.38 3.79
C GLY A 592 23.48 -7.28 2.89
N SER A 593 23.36 -6.00 3.26
CA SER A 593 23.77 -4.89 2.39
C SER A 593 25.30 -4.81 2.24
N VAL A 594 25.78 -5.17 1.05
CA VAL A 594 27.20 -5.09 0.69
C VAL A 594 27.72 -3.66 0.82
N GLU A 595 26.96 -2.69 0.31
CA GLU A 595 27.35 -1.27 0.35
C GLU A 595 27.35 -0.71 1.77
N GLY A 596 26.38 -1.10 2.61
CA GLY A 596 26.37 -0.72 4.03
C GLY A 596 27.62 -1.22 4.75
N ARG A 597 28.04 -2.45 4.49
CA ARG A 597 29.27 -3.03 5.05
C ARG A 597 30.52 -2.34 4.52
N ARG A 598 30.58 -1.99 3.23
CA ARG A 598 31.71 -1.23 2.65
C ARG A 598 31.88 0.14 3.30
N VAL A 599 30.80 0.89 3.49
CA VAL A 599 30.86 2.20 4.17
C VAL A 599 31.29 2.03 5.62
N ARG A 600 30.76 1.03 6.32
CA ARG A 600 31.17 0.71 7.70
C ARG A 600 32.68 0.41 7.78
N ILE A 601 33.19 -0.45 6.91
CA ILE A 601 34.63 -0.78 6.79
C ILE A 601 35.46 0.49 6.60
N LEU A 602 35.07 1.35 5.66
CA LEU A 602 35.78 2.61 5.40
C LEU A 602 35.83 3.49 6.64
N CYS A 603 34.70 3.63 7.35
CA CYS A 603 34.65 4.41 8.59
C CYS A 603 35.56 3.81 9.68
N LEU A 604 35.54 2.49 9.86
CA LEU A 604 36.40 1.79 10.83
C LEU A 604 37.89 2.02 10.53
N LEU A 605 38.30 1.92 9.25
CA LEU A 605 39.67 2.18 8.83
C LEU A 605 40.10 3.62 9.15
N ARG A 606 39.23 4.61 8.89
CA ARG A 606 39.50 6.03 9.16
C ARG A 606 39.49 6.39 10.64
N LEU A 607 38.77 5.62 11.46
CA LEU A 607 38.79 5.71 12.93
C LEU A 607 39.96 4.95 13.58
N GLY A 608 40.76 4.21 12.81
CA GLY A 608 41.88 3.42 13.30
C GLY A 608 41.50 2.03 13.84
N GLU A 609 40.24 1.64 13.72
CA GLU A 609 39.66 0.38 14.22
C GLU A 609 39.92 -0.79 13.24
N ARG A 610 41.19 -0.98 12.85
CA ARG A 610 41.59 -1.92 11.77
C ARG A 610 41.18 -3.36 12.00
N ALA A 611 41.25 -3.83 13.25
CA ALA A 611 40.86 -5.21 13.59
C ALA A 611 39.37 -5.46 13.33
N GLU A 612 38.53 -4.45 13.59
CA GLU A 612 37.10 -4.55 13.33
C GLU A 612 36.77 -4.43 11.84
N ALA A 613 37.48 -3.55 11.13
CA ALA A 613 37.37 -3.45 9.67
C ALA A 613 37.69 -4.80 8.98
N ALA A 614 38.71 -5.51 9.45
CA ALA A 614 39.07 -6.83 8.92
C ALA A 614 37.99 -7.89 9.19
N ARG A 615 37.38 -7.89 10.39
CA ARG A 615 36.24 -8.77 10.69
C ARG A 615 35.04 -8.48 9.78
N GLU A 616 34.73 -7.20 9.59
CA GLU A 616 33.62 -6.78 8.73
C GLU A 616 33.86 -7.15 7.26
N PHE A 617 35.11 -7.01 6.78
CA PHE A 617 35.49 -7.44 5.45
C PHE A 617 35.38 -8.96 5.27
N ALA A 618 35.75 -9.76 6.26
CA ALA A 618 35.56 -11.21 6.23
C ALA A 618 34.08 -11.59 6.06
N ILE A 619 33.18 -10.92 6.78
CA ILE A 619 31.72 -11.11 6.61
C ILE A 619 31.29 -10.77 5.17
N LEU A 620 31.77 -9.66 4.62
CA LEU A 620 31.46 -9.27 3.25
C LEU A 620 31.94 -10.34 2.25
N GLN A 621 33.13 -10.91 2.44
CA GLN A 621 33.64 -11.99 1.60
C GLN A 621 32.74 -13.24 1.69
N GLU A 622 32.26 -13.59 2.87
CA GLU A 622 31.34 -14.71 3.05
C GLU A 622 29.99 -14.49 2.36
N LEU A 623 29.51 -13.25 2.22
CA LEU A 623 28.27 -12.95 1.48
C LEU A 623 28.36 -13.35 0.00
N GLN A 624 29.57 -13.45 -0.55
CA GLN A 624 29.85 -13.75 -1.97
C GLN A 624 29.07 -12.82 -2.93
N PRO A 625 29.25 -11.49 -2.84
CA PRO A 625 28.61 -10.57 -3.77
C PRO A 625 29.14 -10.76 -5.19
N ALA A 626 28.31 -10.44 -6.19
CA ALA A 626 28.68 -10.62 -7.60
C ALA A 626 29.97 -9.88 -8.00
N ASN A 627 30.27 -8.74 -7.35
CA ASN A 627 31.46 -7.92 -7.57
C ASN A 627 32.56 -8.15 -6.51
N LEU A 628 32.63 -9.34 -5.89
CA LEU A 628 33.59 -9.65 -4.82
C LEU A 628 35.05 -9.33 -5.20
N LEU A 629 35.46 -9.60 -6.44
CA LEU A 629 36.83 -9.32 -6.89
C LEU A 629 37.17 -7.83 -6.86
N GLU A 630 36.23 -6.97 -7.29
CA GLU A 630 36.38 -5.51 -7.22
C GLU A 630 36.50 -5.05 -5.76
N ILE A 631 35.70 -5.64 -4.87
CA ILE A 631 35.70 -5.32 -3.45
C ILE A 631 37.00 -5.78 -2.77
N GLN A 632 37.55 -6.93 -3.16
CA GLN A 632 38.88 -7.38 -2.69
C GLN A 632 40.00 -6.43 -3.12
N ASN A 633 39.96 -5.95 -4.36
CA ASN A 633 40.90 -4.96 -4.86
C ASN A 633 40.78 -3.63 -4.10
N TRP A 634 39.55 -3.17 -3.88
CA TRP A 634 39.26 -1.98 -3.06
C TRP A 634 39.82 -2.12 -1.64
N TRP A 635 39.57 -3.24 -0.96
CA TRP A 635 40.10 -3.50 0.39
C TRP A 635 41.62 -3.44 0.43
N ARG A 636 42.30 -4.04 -0.55
CA ARG A 636 43.77 -3.98 -0.66
C ARG A 636 44.27 -2.55 -0.77
N ILE A 637 43.58 -1.69 -1.52
CA ILE A 637 43.96 -0.28 -1.68
C ILE A 637 43.75 0.48 -0.36
N GLU A 638 42.59 0.34 0.28
CA GLU A 638 42.25 1.07 1.51
C GLU A 638 43.07 0.66 2.75
N THR A 639 43.68 -0.53 2.72
CA THR A 639 44.47 -1.07 3.85
C THR A 639 45.97 -0.94 3.67
N GLN A 640 46.45 -0.45 2.52
CA GLN A 640 47.86 -0.14 2.34
C GLN A 640 48.33 0.91 3.35
N PRO A 641 49.55 0.80 3.90
CA PRO A 641 50.15 1.87 4.68
C PRO A 641 50.21 3.13 3.82
N MET A 642 49.64 4.24 4.28
CA MET A 642 49.91 5.55 3.69
C MET A 642 51.39 5.82 3.97
N ASP A 643 52.26 5.66 2.97
CA ASP A 643 53.66 6.05 3.10
C ASP A 643 53.72 7.51 3.58
N GLY A 644 54.43 7.72 4.70
CA GLY A 644 54.58 9.01 5.35
C GLY A 644 55.16 10.07 4.41
N PRO A 645 55.12 11.36 4.81
CA PRO A 645 55.47 12.47 3.93
C PRO A 645 56.84 12.26 3.30
N LYS A 646 56.94 12.45 1.97
CA LYS A 646 58.21 12.49 1.24
C LYS A 646 59.11 13.55 1.86
N ALA A 647 59.95 13.13 2.81
CA ALA A 647 61.02 13.93 3.33
C ALA A 647 62.05 14.12 2.20
N GLY A 648 62.20 15.36 1.76
CA GLY A 648 63.42 15.85 1.12
C GLY A 648 63.72 15.33 -0.29
N ALA A 649 63.29 16.09 -1.29
CA ALA A 649 64.15 16.33 -2.44
C ALA A 649 64.39 17.84 -2.54
N LYS A 650 65.40 18.32 -1.81
CA LYS A 650 66.15 19.51 -2.24
C LYS A 650 66.94 19.08 -3.47
N ARG A 651 66.57 19.60 -4.63
CA ARG A 651 67.47 20.24 -5.61
C ARG A 651 66.66 20.86 -6.72
#